data_AF-A0A3A0A500-F1
#
_entry.id   AF-A0A3A0A500-F1
#
_cell.length_a   1.000
_cell.length_b   1.000
_cell.length_c   1.000
_cell.angle_alpha   90.00
_cell.angle_beta   90.00
_cell.angle_gamma   90.00
#
_symmetry.space_group_name_H-M   'P 1'
#
loop_
_entity.id
_entity.type
_entity.pdbx_description
1 polymer ?
#
loop_
_entity_poly.entity_id
_entity_poly.type
_entity_poly.pdbx_seq_one_letter_code
_entity_poly.pdbx_strand_id
1 'polypeptide(L)'
;RIVGIFYLPDVLEAEITSDLQRRRIRANAYAALKELNHFQETQSFKALYPSEQRELPDTPYAPFDFIYLIGRTNRDGRSLARKTDAENMAAHLIQLTTISHLSSEILGLEVNVVRERLYDLNGAAGEVTNERQTKRGHFLVYSGFATSALVAPHESLSEFWQRAFVADLVRRFAAGPSLTDPRSPMPAADLQRVQTLWHTLLAHLVSRYAAVDNDRLDAALDEIGEMRGVWHTFWEPILQTMRQALMDTGIRGALALCDLLGAGNSAGSPDSLPRQRLFQINGKPVAEEDRERWRKLLAQQGGMAEQLQQIGSSLGELTMMAFNPRQARERARDMAARKARSRIYQKRDAVETTLVTQIGKQAGILREALRGQIDTCAVALARANQEAGRLADRIDPRTPDGKSSTSTYYELETGAVSRDYLQHFYRRAAAAVSANDWHNLLAPLYNQLLQGMSALGAEQIYTHLDQVTAANGALLEKVQQSVDINHIITTQRSEEMERIRQRPDNRIHQWLDRLNPYIRWDADRFSFHESNLEHIRLAAVPTNRQDDPNLMAATVGQEDIRWIPTGDPTRMDAVWIVHGLPVTLLERLDEFRAQYENSLDFPIREEFHLNPRWAAFPEITPSTSDRAFDPLPASHVESLRRRSLT
;
A
#
# COMPACT_ATOMS: atom_id res chain seq x y z
N ARG A 1 -26.13 -11.85 30.80
CA ARG A 1 -24.75 -12.10 31.28
C ARG A 1 -24.18 -10.78 31.78
N ILE A 2 -23.57 -10.77 32.97
CA ILE A 2 -22.94 -9.61 33.59
C ILE A 2 -21.48 -9.96 33.84
N VAL A 3 -20.57 -9.16 33.28
CA VAL A 3 -19.12 -9.36 33.40
C VAL A 3 -18.52 -8.15 34.08
N GLY A 4 -17.70 -8.39 35.10
CA GLY A 4 -16.88 -7.36 35.75
C GLY A 4 -15.45 -7.44 35.25
N ILE A 5 -14.87 -6.33 34.80
CA ILE A 5 -13.45 -6.23 34.44
C ILE A 5 -12.81 -5.21 35.37
N PHE A 6 -11.87 -5.66 36.20
CA PHE A 6 -11.22 -4.84 37.23
C PHE A 6 -9.72 -4.74 36.97
N TYR A 7 -9.20 -3.51 36.97
CA TYR A 7 -7.78 -3.23 36.86
C TYR A 7 -7.14 -3.21 38.25
N LEU A 8 -6.06 -3.94 38.42
CA LEU A 8 -5.29 -3.95 39.65
C LEU A 8 -4.42 -2.69 39.78
N PRO A 9 -4.00 -2.32 41.01
CA PRO A 9 -3.19 -1.13 41.27
C PRO A 9 -1.92 -1.02 40.43
N ASP A 10 -1.32 -2.16 40.09
CA ASP A 10 -0.06 -2.25 39.36
C ASP A 10 -0.16 -1.70 37.93
N VAL A 11 -1.32 -1.79 37.30
CA VAL A 11 -1.63 -1.16 36.00
C VAL A 11 -1.51 0.36 36.09
N LEU A 12 -1.91 0.94 37.22
CA LEU A 12 -1.98 2.39 37.43
C LEU A 12 -0.67 2.97 37.99
N GLU A 13 0.29 2.13 38.42
CA GLU A 13 1.49 2.56 39.16
C GLU A 13 2.31 3.63 38.43
N ALA A 14 2.44 3.55 37.10
CA ALA A 14 3.23 4.52 36.33
C ALA A 14 2.63 5.94 36.33
N GLU A 15 1.31 6.05 36.49
CA GLU A 15 0.59 7.33 36.44
C GLU A 15 0.55 8.02 37.82
N ILE A 16 0.79 7.24 38.87
CA ILE A 16 0.71 7.72 40.25
C ILE A 16 2.11 8.18 40.69
N THR A 17 2.29 9.49 40.83
CA THR A 17 3.57 10.08 41.27
C THR A 17 3.77 10.01 42.78
N SER A 18 2.69 9.95 43.57
CA SER A 18 2.74 9.96 45.04
C SER A 18 2.76 8.56 45.64
N ASP A 19 3.78 8.27 46.47
CA ASP A 19 3.90 6.99 47.18
C ASP A 19 2.76 6.73 48.17
N LEU A 20 2.26 7.79 48.83
CA LEU A 20 1.11 7.68 49.72
C LEU A 20 -0.14 7.28 48.93
N GLN A 21 -0.34 7.86 47.75
CA GLN A 21 -1.45 7.54 46.87
C GLN A 21 -1.35 6.10 46.34
N ARG A 22 -0.15 5.63 45.97
CA ARG A 22 0.06 4.21 45.60
C ARG A 22 -0.34 3.25 46.71
N ARG A 23 0.13 3.52 47.94
CA ARG A 23 -0.23 2.72 49.12
C ARG A 23 -1.75 2.75 49.39
N ARG A 24 -2.40 3.91 49.26
CA ARG A 24 -3.85 4.05 49.42
C ARG A 24 -4.63 3.25 48.37
N ILE A 25 -4.20 3.27 47.11
CA ILE A 25 -4.84 2.51 46.02
C ILE A 25 -4.70 1.01 46.26
N ARG A 26 -3.55 0.53 46.76
CA ARG A 26 -3.37 -0.87 47.15
C ARG A 26 -4.27 -1.28 48.32
N ALA A 27 -4.39 -0.43 49.35
CA ALA A 27 -5.30 -0.64 50.46
C ALA A 27 -6.77 -0.71 50.00
N ASN A 28 -7.18 0.22 49.13
CA ASN A 28 -8.52 0.23 48.51
C ASN A 28 -8.77 -1.02 47.67
N ALA A 29 -7.78 -1.50 46.92
CA ALA A 29 -7.93 -2.71 46.12
C ALA A 29 -8.17 -3.95 46.98
N TYR A 30 -7.48 -4.09 48.12
CA TYR A 30 -7.76 -5.17 49.07
C TYR A 30 -9.18 -5.08 49.64
N ALA A 31 -9.60 -3.88 50.06
CA ALA A 31 -10.95 -3.64 50.55
C ALA A 31 -12.00 -4.02 49.48
N ALA A 32 -11.84 -3.53 48.25
CA ALA A 32 -12.74 -3.82 47.14
C ALA A 32 -12.82 -5.33 46.81
N LEU A 33 -11.69 -6.05 46.80
CA LEU A 33 -11.70 -7.50 46.60
C LEU A 33 -12.43 -8.24 47.72
N LYS A 34 -12.30 -7.76 48.97
CA LYS A 34 -13.01 -8.31 50.13
C LYS A 34 -14.52 -8.08 50.03
N GLU A 35 -14.94 -6.87 49.64
CA GLU A 35 -16.35 -6.56 49.39
C GLU A 35 -16.91 -7.40 48.24
N LEU A 36 -16.16 -7.51 47.14
CA LEU A 36 -16.55 -8.29 45.98
C LEU A 36 -16.73 -9.77 46.32
N ASN A 37 -15.85 -10.35 47.13
CA ASN A 37 -16.00 -11.71 47.65
C ASN A 37 -17.32 -11.86 48.43
N HIS A 38 -17.56 -10.96 49.38
CA HIS A 38 -18.78 -11.00 50.19
C HIS A 38 -20.05 -10.85 49.34
N PHE A 39 -20.06 -9.93 48.38
CA PHE A 39 -21.22 -9.72 47.51
C PHE A 39 -21.46 -10.88 46.55
N GLN A 40 -20.40 -11.47 46.02
CA GLN A 40 -20.50 -12.63 45.13
C GLN A 40 -21.09 -13.85 45.87
N GLU A 41 -20.77 -14.04 47.16
CA GLU A 41 -21.28 -15.14 47.98
C GLU A 41 -22.70 -14.90 48.52
N THR A 42 -23.02 -13.67 48.93
CA THR A 42 -24.20 -13.41 49.78
C THR A 42 -25.32 -12.64 49.12
N GLN A 43 -25.05 -11.93 48.02
CA GLN A 43 -26.05 -11.10 47.35
C GLN A 43 -26.56 -11.78 46.09
N SER A 44 -27.86 -11.67 45.85
CA SER A 44 -28.48 -12.06 44.58
C SER A 44 -28.67 -10.82 43.70
N PHE A 45 -28.25 -10.88 42.45
CA PHE A 45 -28.53 -9.82 41.48
C PHE A 45 -30.03 -9.74 41.19
N LYS A 46 -30.62 -8.56 41.38
CA LYS A 46 -31.98 -8.26 40.95
C LYS A 46 -31.98 -6.99 40.11
N ALA A 47 -32.51 -7.06 38.91
CA ALA A 47 -32.68 -5.91 38.03
C ALA A 47 -34.01 -5.99 37.28
N LEU A 48 -34.61 -4.81 37.07
CA LEU A 48 -35.77 -4.59 36.22
C LEU A 48 -35.33 -3.67 35.08
N TYR A 49 -35.24 -4.19 33.85
CA TYR A 49 -34.90 -3.38 32.70
C TYR A 49 -36.09 -2.50 32.28
N PRO A 50 -35.87 -1.27 31.76
CA PRO A 50 -36.95 -0.32 31.43
C PRO A 50 -38.03 -0.86 30.48
N SER A 51 -37.70 -1.88 29.69
CA SER A 51 -38.58 -2.52 28.71
C SER A 51 -39.20 -3.84 29.19
N GLU A 52 -38.82 -4.36 30.36
CA GLU A 52 -39.32 -5.62 30.89
C GLU A 52 -40.39 -5.38 31.97
N GLN A 53 -41.54 -6.06 31.84
CA GLN A 53 -42.68 -5.92 32.77
C GLN A 53 -42.56 -6.79 34.04
N ARG A 54 -41.57 -7.68 34.07
CA ARG A 54 -41.26 -8.54 35.21
C ARG A 54 -39.78 -8.46 35.48
N GLU A 55 -39.42 -8.48 36.76
CA GLU A 55 -38.04 -8.70 37.18
C GLU A 55 -37.54 -10.03 36.59
N LEU A 56 -36.24 -10.09 36.30
CA LEU A 56 -35.57 -11.35 35.95
C LEU A 56 -35.95 -12.45 36.97
N PRO A 57 -36.10 -13.72 36.55
CA PRO A 57 -36.57 -14.80 37.42
C PRO A 57 -35.76 -14.89 38.72
N ASP A 58 -36.45 -15.12 39.85
CA ASP A 58 -35.96 -15.18 41.25
C ASP A 58 -34.91 -16.27 41.55
N THR A 59 -34.36 -16.92 40.54
CA THR A 59 -33.20 -17.80 40.71
C THR A 59 -32.03 -16.97 41.25
N PRO A 60 -31.40 -17.37 42.37
CA PRO A 60 -30.28 -16.63 42.94
C PRO A 60 -29.11 -16.64 41.96
N TYR A 61 -28.88 -15.51 41.27
CA TYR A 61 -27.69 -15.29 40.47
C TYR A 61 -26.71 -14.45 41.27
N ALA A 62 -25.44 -14.86 41.25
CA ALA A 62 -24.38 -14.00 41.74
C ALA A 62 -24.34 -12.69 40.91
N PRO A 63 -23.86 -11.57 41.49
CA PRO A 63 -23.77 -10.26 40.81
C PRO A 63 -23.07 -10.29 39.45
N PHE A 64 -22.05 -11.12 39.29
CA PHE A 64 -21.30 -11.29 38.06
C PHE A 64 -21.23 -12.76 37.67
N ASP A 65 -21.41 -13.07 36.39
CA ASP A 65 -21.13 -14.40 35.85
C ASP A 65 -19.61 -14.66 35.79
N PHE A 66 -18.85 -13.61 35.45
CA PHE A 66 -17.39 -13.65 35.39
C PHE A 66 -16.80 -12.36 35.93
N ILE A 67 -15.72 -12.52 36.69
CA ILE A 67 -14.91 -11.43 37.22
C ILE A 67 -13.52 -11.58 36.63
N TYR A 68 -13.13 -10.64 35.77
CA TYR A 68 -11.80 -10.55 35.20
C TYR A 68 -10.93 -9.61 36.00
N LEU A 69 -9.74 -10.08 36.39
CA LEU A 69 -8.70 -9.25 36.99
C LEU A 69 -7.58 -9.04 35.96
N ILE A 70 -7.19 -7.78 35.77
CA ILE A 70 -6.11 -7.38 34.86
C ILE A 70 -5.01 -6.73 35.68
N GLY A 71 -3.85 -7.38 35.71
CA GLY A 71 -2.59 -6.84 36.19
C GLY A 71 -1.75 -6.23 35.07
N ARG A 72 -0.67 -5.55 35.44
CA ARG A 72 0.27 -4.94 34.49
C ARG A 72 1.16 -5.98 33.82
N THR A 73 1.57 -6.98 34.57
CA THR A 73 2.55 -7.96 34.14
C THR A 73 1.86 -9.29 33.91
N ASN A 74 2.11 -9.91 32.75
CA ASN A 74 1.62 -11.24 32.47
C ASN A 74 2.48 -12.32 33.14
N ARG A 75 2.03 -13.58 33.01
CA ARG A 75 2.71 -14.76 33.55
C ARG A 75 4.17 -14.89 33.10
N ASP A 76 4.46 -14.53 31.86
CA ASP A 76 5.81 -14.59 31.27
C ASP A 76 6.71 -13.40 31.65
N GLY A 77 6.20 -12.44 32.42
CA GLY A 77 6.94 -11.24 32.83
C GLY A 77 6.97 -10.09 31.84
N ARG A 78 6.17 -10.15 30.77
CA ARG A 78 5.94 -9.00 29.90
C ARG A 78 4.97 -8.04 30.59
N SER A 79 5.38 -6.78 30.67
CA SER A 79 4.59 -5.72 31.33
C SER A 79 3.97 -4.80 30.31
N LEU A 80 2.74 -4.36 30.54
CA LEU A 80 2.13 -3.26 29.80
C LEU A 80 2.89 -1.95 30.08
N ALA A 81 3.05 -1.12 29.05
CA ALA A 81 3.77 0.14 29.16
C ALA A 81 2.89 1.20 29.84
N ARG A 82 1.60 1.26 29.44
CA ARG A 82 0.64 2.27 29.85
C ARG A 82 -0.70 1.65 30.25
N LYS A 83 -1.50 2.40 31.03
CA LYS A 83 -2.88 2.02 31.36
C LYS A 83 -3.76 1.87 30.12
N THR A 84 -3.55 2.74 29.12
CA THR A 84 -4.26 2.71 27.84
C THR A 84 -4.16 1.35 27.15
N ASP A 85 -3.04 0.64 27.32
CA ASP A 85 -2.83 -0.67 26.71
C ASP A 85 -3.75 -1.71 27.37
N ALA A 86 -3.94 -1.63 28.70
CA ALA A 86 -4.85 -2.47 29.45
C ALA A 86 -6.32 -2.17 29.10
N GLU A 87 -6.67 -0.88 29.00
CA GLU A 87 -8.01 -0.41 28.62
C GLU A 87 -8.41 -0.89 27.24
N ASN A 88 -7.50 -0.72 26.28
CA ASN A 88 -7.70 -1.25 24.95
C ASN A 88 -7.91 -2.76 25.07
N MET A 89 -7.13 -3.50 25.88
CA MET A 89 -7.12 -4.99 25.88
C MET A 89 -8.48 -5.52 26.31
N ALA A 90 -9.08 -4.87 27.30
CA ALA A 90 -10.46 -5.10 27.68
C ALA A 90 -11.45 -4.78 26.54
N ALA A 91 -11.27 -3.67 25.83
CA ALA A 91 -12.13 -3.32 24.70
C ALA A 91 -12.10 -4.37 23.57
N HIS A 92 -10.92 -4.92 23.25
CA HIS A 92 -10.81 -6.00 22.25
C HIS A 92 -11.39 -7.31 22.77
N LEU A 93 -11.20 -7.67 24.05
CA LEU A 93 -11.92 -8.82 24.61
C LEU A 93 -13.43 -8.65 24.49
N ILE A 94 -13.96 -7.45 24.79
CA ILE A 94 -15.37 -7.15 24.63
C ILE A 94 -15.78 -7.34 23.16
N GLN A 95 -15.01 -6.83 22.20
CA GLN A 95 -15.28 -7.04 20.77
C GLN A 95 -15.26 -8.53 20.39
N LEU A 96 -14.27 -9.29 20.86
CA LEU A 96 -14.14 -10.72 20.57
C LEU A 96 -15.29 -11.55 21.15
N THR A 97 -15.79 -11.16 22.32
CA THR A 97 -16.88 -11.85 23.01
C THR A 97 -18.27 -11.43 22.55
N THR A 98 -18.42 -10.26 21.91
CA THR A 98 -19.73 -9.70 21.54
C THR A 98 -20.01 -9.65 20.04
N ILE A 99 -19.01 -9.34 19.22
CA ILE A 99 -19.20 -9.03 17.78
C ILE A 99 -18.43 -10.00 16.88
N SER A 100 -17.26 -10.47 17.31
CA SER A 100 -16.39 -11.32 16.48
C SER A 100 -16.98 -12.71 16.21
N HIS A 101 -16.48 -13.37 15.15
CA HIS A 101 -16.70 -14.79 14.87
C HIS A 101 -16.34 -15.71 16.05
N LEU A 102 -15.42 -15.27 16.93
CA LEU A 102 -15.06 -16.01 18.14
C LEU A 102 -16.16 -16.01 19.21
N SER A 103 -17.11 -15.07 19.17
CA SER A 103 -18.11 -14.86 20.22
C SER A 103 -18.89 -16.13 20.54
N SER A 104 -19.44 -16.80 19.52
CA SER A 104 -20.26 -18.02 19.71
C SER A 104 -19.47 -19.16 20.37
N GLU A 105 -18.21 -19.30 20.02
CA GLU A 105 -17.33 -20.35 20.54
C GLU A 105 -16.85 -20.05 21.96
N ILE A 106 -16.51 -18.79 22.25
CA ILE A 106 -16.19 -18.36 23.62
C ILE A 106 -17.39 -18.61 24.52
N LEU A 107 -18.59 -18.18 24.11
CA LEU A 107 -19.82 -18.36 24.88
C LEU A 107 -20.13 -19.85 25.10
N GLY A 108 -19.98 -20.69 24.08
CA GLY A 108 -20.19 -22.13 24.19
C GLY A 108 -19.29 -22.80 25.22
N LEU A 109 -18.01 -22.42 25.25
CA LEU A 109 -17.03 -22.95 26.22
C LEU A 109 -17.29 -22.39 27.63
N GLU A 110 -17.63 -21.11 27.75
CA GLU A 110 -17.91 -20.46 29.03
C GLU A 110 -19.18 -20.98 29.73
N VAL A 111 -20.21 -21.41 28.98
CA VAL A 111 -21.42 -22.01 29.58
C VAL A 111 -21.09 -23.27 30.38
N ASN A 112 -20.10 -24.05 29.94
CA ASN A 112 -19.66 -25.25 30.66
C ASN A 112 -18.98 -24.86 31.98
N VAL A 113 -18.11 -23.85 31.95
CA VAL A 113 -17.40 -23.32 33.13
C VAL A 113 -18.38 -22.81 34.19
N VAL A 114 -19.41 -22.05 33.78
CA VAL A 114 -20.43 -21.51 34.68
C VAL A 114 -21.25 -22.62 35.31
N ARG A 115 -21.65 -23.64 34.52
CA ARG A 115 -22.41 -24.79 35.03
C ARG A 115 -21.60 -25.55 36.07
N GLU A 116 -20.37 -25.95 35.77
CA GLU A 116 -19.52 -26.71 36.70
C GLU A 116 -19.34 -25.97 38.03
N ARG A 117 -19.11 -24.65 38.00
CA ARG A 117 -18.96 -23.84 39.22
C ARG A 117 -20.25 -23.67 40.01
N LEU A 118 -21.39 -23.49 39.34
CA LEU A 118 -22.69 -23.43 40.00
C LEU A 118 -23.06 -24.76 40.67
N TYR A 119 -22.60 -25.90 40.13
CA TYR A 119 -22.84 -27.21 40.72
C TYR A 119 -21.89 -27.52 41.89
N ASP A 120 -20.63 -27.09 41.84
CA ASP A 120 -19.70 -27.22 42.99
C ASP A 120 -20.11 -26.36 44.18
N LEU A 121 -20.76 -25.21 43.95
CA LEU A 121 -21.34 -24.37 44.99
C LEU A 121 -22.59 -24.98 45.65
N ASN A 122 -23.23 -25.98 45.02
CA ASN A 122 -24.46 -26.62 45.50
C ASN A 122 -24.28 -28.06 46.04
N GLY A 123 -23.04 -28.55 46.17
CA GLY A 123 -22.75 -29.69 47.06
C GLY A 123 -23.23 -31.07 46.59
N ALA A 124 -22.85 -31.52 45.40
CA ALA A 124 -23.14 -32.90 44.94
C ALA A 124 -21.93 -33.86 44.90
N ALA A 125 -20.70 -33.39 45.15
CA ALA A 125 -19.52 -34.27 45.25
C ALA A 125 -19.15 -34.67 46.70
N GLY A 126 -19.85 -34.12 47.70
CA GLY A 126 -19.59 -34.38 49.12
C GLY A 126 -20.30 -35.60 49.70
N GLU A 127 -21.17 -36.28 48.96
CA GLU A 127 -22.05 -37.32 49.53
C GLU A 127 -21.43 -38.73 49.60
N VAL A 128 -20.21 -38.94 49.08
CA VAL A 128 -19.57 -40.28 49.08
C VAL A 128 -18.46 -40.44 50.13
N THR A 129 -17.99 -39.35 50.74
CA THR A 129 -16.99 -39.42 51.81
C THR A 129 -17.43 -38.54 52.99
N ASN A 130 -17.92 -39.20 54.04
CA ASN A 130 -18.37 -38.64 55.33
C ASN A 130 -17.22 -37.98 56.15
N GLU A 131 -16.38 -37.17 55.53
CA GLU A 131 -15.44 -36.30 56.24
C GLU A 131 -16.07 -34.93 56.42
N ARG A 132 -16.24 -34.52 57.68
CA ARG A 132 -16.67 -33.17 58.07
C ARG A 132 -15.71 -32.15 57.45
N GLN A 133 -16.10 -31.56 56.32
CA GLN A 133 -15.43 -30.35 55.84
C GLN A 133 -15.69 -29.23 56.85
N THR A 134 -14.63 -28.85 57.56
CA THR A 134 -14.53 -27.55 58.20
C THR A 134 -14.88 -26.48 57.18
N LYS A 135 -15.71 -25.50 57.58
CA LYS A 135 -16.15 -24.36 56.77
C LYS A 135 -14.95 -23.66 56.10
N ARG A 136 -14.54 -24.10 54.91
CA ARG A 136 -13.64 -23.34 54.05
C ARG A 136 -14.51 -22.27 53.38
N GLY A 137 -14.23 -21.00 53.65
CA GLY A 137 -14.88 -19.90 52.93
C GLY A 137 -14.66 -20.09 51.43
N HIS A 138 -15.72 -19.92 50.64
CA HIS A 138 -15.66 -20.05 49.18
C HIS A 138 -14.97 -18.82 48.59
N PHE A 139 -13.64 -18.81 48.55
CA PHE A 139 -12.90 -17.69 47.99
C PHE A 139 -13.34 -17.35 46.56
N LEU A 140 -13.43 -16.06 46.29
CA LEU A 140 -13.76 -15.49 44.99
C LEU A 140 -12.87 -16.10 43.92
N VAL A 141 -13.50 -16.68 42.91
CA VAL A 141 -12.81 -17.21 41.74
C VAL A 141 -12.87 -16.17 40.63
N TYR A 142 -11.71 -15.74 40.16
CA TYR A 142 -11.57 -14.78 39.08
C TYR A 142 -11.06 -15.44 37.80
N SER A 143 -10.99 -14.62 36.75
CA SER A 143 -10.52 -14.98 35.43
C SER A 143 -9.44 -13.99 34.97
N GLY A 144 -8.49 -14.48 34.20
CA GLY A 144 -7.48 -13.67 33.51
C GLY A 144 -7.64 -13.83 32.00
N PHE A 145 -7.16 -12.85 31.23
CA PHE A 145 -7.17 -12.98 29.79
C PHE A 145 -6.01 -12.24 29.12
N ALA A 146 -5.77 -12.60 27.87
CA ALA A 146 -4.98 -11.84 26.92
C ALA A 146 -5.60 -11.97 25.52
N THR A 147 -5.44 -10.91 24.73
CA THR A 147 -5.87 -10.86 23.34
C THR A 147 -4.72 -10.38 22.48
N SER A 148 -4.61 -10.89 21.26
CA SER A 148 -3.63 -10.40 20.28
C SER A 148 -4.19 -10.47 18.87
N ALA A 149 -3.71 -9.58 18.00
CA ALA A 149 -4.10 -9.53 16.60
C ALA A 149 -2.86 -9.48 15.69
N LEU A 150 -3.00 -10.12 14.52
CA LEU A 150 -2.08 -10.01 13.40
C LEU A 150 -2.85 -9.38 12.24
N VAL A 151 -2.45 -8.17 11.84
CA VAL A 151 -3.18 -7.38 10.83
C VAL A 151 -2.28 -7.12 9.63
N ALA A 152 -2.84 -7.29 8.43
CA ALA A 152 -2.19 -6.87 7.20
C ALA A 152 -2.46 -5.37 6.97
N PRO A 153 -1.42 -4.51 6.89
CA PRO A 153 -1.61 -3.06 6.79
C PRO A 153 -1.97 -2.63 5.36
N HIS A 154 -3.18 -3.00 4.89
CA HIS A 154 -3.60 -2.84 3.49
C HIS A 154 -3.60 -1.39 3.03
N GLU A 155 -4.03 -0.43 3.87
CA GLU A 155 -4.02 1.00 3.53
C GLU A 155 -2.59 1.50 3.32
N SER A 156 -1.70 1.23 4.27
CA SER A 156 -0.30 1.64 4.16
C SER A 156 0.42 0.94 2.99
N LEU A 157 0.15 -0.34 2.74
CA LEU A 157 0.64 -1.05 1.55
C LEU A 157 0.15 -0.40 0.25
N SER A 158 -1.15 -0.11 0.14
CA SER A 158 -1.75 0.51 -1.04
C SER A 158 -1.13 1.89 -1.31
N GLU A 159 -0.94 2.71 -0.27
CA GLU A 159 -0.30 4.01 -0.41
C GLU A 159 1.18 3.91 -0.82
N PHE A 160 1.94 2.99 -0.22
CA PHE A 160 3.31 2.73 -0.64
C PHE A 160 3.36 2.30 -2.10
N TRP A 161 2.49 1.38 -2.50
CA TRP A 161 2.41 0.94 -3.89
C TRP A 161 2.08 2.09 -4.82
N GLN A 162 1.10 2.94 -4.48
CA GLN A 162 0.75 4.11 -5.28
C GLN A 162 1.99 5.00 -5.53
N ARG A 163 2.75 5.35 -4.49
CA ARG A 163 3.94 6.20 -4.64
C ARG A 163 5.05 5.50 -5.43
N ALA A 164 5.27 4.22 -5.18
CA ALA A 164 6.25 3.42 -5.93
C ALA A 164 5.86 3.26 -7.40
N PHE A 165 4.57 3.10 -7.69
CA PHE A 165 4.02 2.97 -9.02
C PHE A 165 4.12 4.28 -9.82
N VAL A 166 3.92 5.44 -9.18
CA VAL A 166 4.21 6.75 -9.79
C VAL A 166 5.65 6.82 -10.28
N ALA A 167 6.62 6.30 -9.52
CA ALA A 167 8.01 6.25 -9.98
C ALA A 167 8.17 5.37 -11.23
N ASP A 168 7.45 4.25 -11.33
CA ASP A 168 7.42 3.42 -12.55
C ASP A 168 6.79 4.14 -13.74
N LEU A 169 5.68 4.86 -13.52
CA LEU A 169 5.05 5.68 -14.55
C LEU A 169 5.99 6.77 -15.07
N VAL A 170 6.76 7.43 -14.20
CA VAL A 170 7.77 8.41 -14.63
C VAL A 170 8.88 7.74 -15.45
N ARG A 171 9.35 6.56 -15.04
CA ARG A 171 10.33 5.78 -15.83
C ARG A 171 9.77 5.44 -17.21
N ARG A 172 8.52 4.95 -17.29
CA ARG A 172 7.85 4.62 -18.57
C ARG A 172 7.60 5.85 -19.42
N PHE A 173 7.24 6.98 -18.81
CA PHE A 173 7.07 8.25 -19.52
C PHE A 173 8.37 8.67 -20.23
N ALA A 174 9.53 8.46 -19.59
CA ALA A 174 10.83 8.79 -20.16
C ALA A 174 11.36 7.72 -21.14
N ALA A 175 11.39 6.47 -20.71
CA ALA A 175 12.07 5.35 -21.36
C ALA A 175 11.18 4.46 -22.22
N GLY A 176 9.86 4.60 -22.10
CA GLY A 176 8.89 3.66 -22.69
C GLY A 176 8.82 2.33 -21.94
N PRO A 177 8.14 1.33 -22.53
CA PRO A 177 7.91 0.02 -21.92
C PRO A 177 9.19 -0.79 -21.66
N SER A 178 10.27 -0.52 -22.40
CA SER A 178 11.55 -1.21 -22.27
C SER A 178 12.34 -0.78 -21.02
N LEU A 179 11.96 0.33 -20.37
CA LEU A 179 12.58 0.87 -19.14
C LEU A 179 14.10 1.07 -19.24
N THR A 180 14.67 1.08 -20.45
CA THR A 180 16.10 1.36 -20.67
C THR A 180 16.42 2.83 -20.46
N ASP A 181 17.60 3.15 -19.95
CA ASP A 181 18.01 4.55 -19.73
C ASP A 181 17.79 5.40 -21.01
N PRO A 182 16.99 6.48 -20.97
CA PRO A 182 16.71 7.31 -22.15
C PRO A 182 17.97 8.00 -22.71
N ARG A 183 19.05 8.09 -21.94
CA ARG A 183 20.35 8.63 -22.37
C ARG A 183 21.26 7.59 -23.03
N SER A 184 20.95 6.31 -22.87
CA SER A 184 21.69 5.19 -23.47
C SER A 184 21.30 4.97 -24.94
N PRO A 185 22.17 4.36 -25.77
CA PRO A 185 21.84 4.05 -27.15
C PRO A 185 20.57 3.19 -27.25
N MET A 186 19.75 3.47 -28.26
CA MET A 186 18.48 2.78 -28.46
C MET A 186 18.68 1.29 -28.75
N PRO A 187 17.95 0.37 -28.08
CA PRO A 187 17.95 -1.04 -28.42
C PRO A 187 17.53 -1.27 -29.87
N ALA A 188 18.09 -2.30 -30.50
CA ALA A 188 17.80 -2.63 -31.90
C ALA A 188 16.30 -2.85 -32.17
N ALA A 189 15.58 -3.46 -31.22
CA ALA A 189 14.14 -3.68 -31.33
C ALA A 189 13.34 -2.37 -31.35
N ASP A 190 13.68 -1.42 -30.47
CA ASP A 190 13.03 -0.10 -30.43
C ASP A 190 13.36 0.71 -31.70
N LEU A 191 14.60 0.61 -32.19
CA LEU A 191 15.02 1.24 -33.43
C LEU A 191 14.22 0.72 -34.63
N GLN A 192 13.99 -0.59 -34.71
CA GLN A 192 13.17 -1.19 -35.76
C GLN A 192 11.71 -0.71 -35.69
N ARG A 193 11.14 -0.54 -34.48
CA ARG A 193 9.79 0.02 -34.30
C ARG A 193 9.72 1.46 -34.80
N VAL A 194 10.66 2.31 -34.40
CA VAL A 194 10.76 3.70 -34.87
C VAL A 194 10.90 3.75 -36.40
N GLN A 195 11.71 2.90 -36.99
CA GLN A 195 11.84 2.81 -38.44
C GLN A 195 10.50 2.40 -39.10
N THR A 196 9.78 1.44 -38.54
CA THR A 196 8.47 1.03 -39.09
C THR A 196 7.46 2.17 -39.03
N LEU A 197 7.42 2.91 -37.91
CA LEU A 197 6.59 4.11 -37.76
C LEU A 197 6.99 5.19 -38.77
N TRP A 198 8.29 5.40 -38.98
CA TRP A 198 8.82 6.34 -39.97
C TRP A 198 8.38 6.01 -41.40
N HIS A 199 8.57 4.77 -41.85
CA HIS A 199 8.20 4.37 -43.21
C HIS A 199 6.69 4.51 -43.45
N THR A 200 5.88 4.18 -42.44
CA THR A 200 4.41 4.33 -42.50
C THR A 200 4.02 5.80 -42.61
N LEU A 201 4.63 6.66 -41.78
CA LEU A 201 4.42 8.10 -41.82
C LEU A 201 4.84 8.70 -43.17
N LEU A 202 6.02 8.35 -43.67
CA LEU A 202 6.54 8.81 -44.95
C LEU A 202 5.57 8.45 -46.09
N ALA A 203 5.15 7.19 -46.18
CA ALA A 203 4.21 6.76 -47.21
C ALA A 203 2.89 7.56 -47.17
N HIS A 204 2.40 7.84 -45.96
CA HIS A 204 1.21 8.66 -45.76
C HIS A 204 1.43 10.14 -46.16
N LEU A 205 2.58 10.74 -45.82
CA LEU A 205 2.92 12.10 -46.23
C LEU A 205 3.10 12.22 -47.75
N VAL A 206 3.75 11.24 -48.40
CA VAL A 206 3.88 11.18 -49.86
C VAL A 206 2.51 11.09 -50.53
N SER A 207 1.62 10.23 -50.02
CA SER A 207 0.25 10.11 -50.52
C SER A 207 -0.55 11.41 -50.35
N ARG A 208 -0.44 12.08 -49.20
CA ARG A 208 -1.13 13.36 -48.96
C ARG A 208 -0.59 14.48 -49.85
N TYR A 209 0.73 14.52 -50.04
CA TYR A 209 1.36 15.51 -50.92
C TYR A 209 0.95 15.29 -52.39
N ALA A 210 0.88 14.04 -52.86
CA ALA A 210 0.43 13.72 -54.20
C ALA A 210 -1.04 14.16 -54.46
N ALA A 211 -1.87 14.14 -53.42
CA ALA A 211 -3.28 14.55 -53.45
C ALA A 211 -3.49 16.07 -53.39
N VAL A 212 -2.45 16.89 -53.24
CA VAL A 212 -2.58 18.35 -53.26
C VAL A 212 -2.98 18.83 -54.66
N ASP A 213 -4.10 19.55 -54.72
CA ASP A 213 -4.67 20.07 -55.96
C ASP A 213 -3.74 21.12 -56.61
N ASN A 214 -3.55 20.99 -57.92
CA ASN A 214 -2.66 21.86 -58.70
C ASN A 214 -3.17 23.31 -58.76
N ASP A 215 -4.48 23.50 -58.70
CA ASP A 215 -5.10 24.83 -58.77
C ASP A 215 -4.98 25.59 -57.44
N ARG A 216 -4.65 24.88 -56.34
CA ARG A 216 -4.54 25.44 -54.99
C ARG A 216 -3.11 25.56 -54.48
N LEU A 217 -2.09 25.37 -55.32
CA LEU A 217 -0.68 25.35 -54.87
C LEU A 217 -0.23 26.68 -54.25
N ASP A 218 -0.67 27.82 -54.78
CA ASP A 218 -0.30 29.13 -54.22
C ASP A 218 -0.99 29.36 -52.86
N ALA A 219 -2.29 29.01 -52.74
CA ALA A 219 -3.00 29.05 -51.46
C ALA A 219 -2.40 28.08 -50.43
N ALA A 220 -1.98 26.89 -50.87
CA ALA A 220 -1.33 25.91 -50.01
C ALA A 220 0.03 26.40 -49.49
N LEU A 221 0.82 27.14 -50.31
CA LEU A 221 2.05 27.79 -49.88
C LEU A 221 1.80 28.78 -48.73
N ASP A 222 0.81 29.65 -48.88
CA ASP A 222 0.46 30.65 -47.87
C ASP A 222 -0.12 29.98 -46.61
N GLU A 223 -1.01 29.00 -46.77
CA GLU A 223 -1.59 28.23 -45.66
C GLU A 223 -0.51 27.48 -44.86
N ILE A 224 0.49 26.88 -45.52
CA ILE A 224 1.63 26.23 -44.87
C ILE A 224 2.52 27.26 -44.15
N GLY A 225 2.77 28.41 -44.78
CA GLY A 225 3.56 29.49 -44.18
C GLY A 225 2.92 30.04 -42.90
N GLU A 226 1.59 30.17 -42.90
CA GLU A 226 0.79 30.64 -41.77
C GLU A 226 0.38 29.52 -40.78
N MET A 227 0.76 28.26 -41.03
CA MET A 227 0.41 27.09 -40.22
C MET A 227 -1.10 26.85 -40.06
N ARG A 228 -1.88 27.13 -41.10
CA ARG A 228 -3.35 26.94 -41.13
C ARG A 228 -3.78 25.99 -42.26
N GLY A 229 -5.05 25.61 -42.27
CA GLY A 229 -5.67 24.88 -43.38
C GLY A 229 -4.93 23.58 -43.74
N VAL A 230 -4.38 23.53 -44.95
CA VAL A 230 -3.61 22.39 -45.49
C VAL A 230 -2.46 21.96 -44.56
N TRP A 231 -1.85 22.87 -43.79
CA TRP A 231 -0.81 22.54 -42.81
C TRP A 231 -1.22 21.42 -41.83
N HIS A 232 -2.43 21.50 -41.26
CA HIS A 232 -2.91 20.51 -40.28
C HIS A 232 -3.03 19.12 -40.89
N THR A 233 -3.27 19.02 -42.20
CA THR A 233 -3.33 17.72 -42.89
C THR A 233 -1.95 17.04 -42.96
N PHE A 234 -0.85 17.77 -42.84
CA PHE A 234 0.49 17.19 -42.77
C PHE A 234 0.99 17.03 -41.33
N TRP A 235 0.65 17.97 -40.45
CA TRP A 235 1.12 17.96 -39.07
C TRP A 235 0.40 16.97 -38.17
N GLU A 236 -0.91 16.78 -38.33
CA GLU A 236 -1.69 15.87 -37.48
C GLU A 236 -1.20 14.40 -37.55
N PRO A 237 -0.91 13.81 -38.73
CA PRO A 237 -0.31 12.48 -38.80
C PRO A 237 1.06 12.38 -38.14
N ILE A 238 1.85 13.46 -38.17
CA ILE A 238 3.15 13.53 -37.49
C ILE A 238 2.93 13.45 -35.98
N LEU A 239 2.00 14.25 -35.43
CA LEU A 239 1.66 14.22 -34.00
C LEU A 239 1.11 12.85 -33.56
N GLN A 240 0.28 12.20 -34.38
CA GLN A 240 -0.23 10.85 -34.10
C GLN A 240 0.90 9.81 -34.07
N THR A 241 1.82 9.88 -35.03
CA THR A 241 2.99 8.98 -35.07
C THR A 241 3.94 9.25 -33.91
N MET A 242 4.13 10.51 -33.53
CA MET A 242 4.91 10.90 -32.34
C MET A 242 4.28 10.37 -31.05
N ARG A 243 2.96 10.45 -30.91
CA ARG A 243 2.24 9.87 -29.77
C ARG A 243 2.49 8.35 -29.70
N GLN A 244 2.37 7.65 -30.83
CA GLN A 244 2.64 6.22 -30.89
C GLN A 244 4.09 5.89 -30.50
N ALA A 245 5.07 6.64 -31.01
CA ALA A 245 6.47 6.44 -30.66
C ALA A 245 6.74 6.68 -29.16
N LEU A 246 6.12 7.69 -28.57
CA LEU A 246 6.18 7.96 -27.13
C LEU A 246 5.62 6.78 -26.32
N MET A 247 4.49 6.19 -26.72
CA MET A 247 3.93 5.01 -26.05
C MET A 247 4.84 3.77 -26.19
N ASP A 248 5.38 3.53 -27.39
CA ASP A 248 6.07 2.28 -27.71
C ASP A 248 7.53 2.26 -27.28
N THR A 249 8.18 3.43 -27.25
CA THR A 249 9.64 3.56 -27.13
C THR A 249 10.08 4.76 -26.27
N GLY A 250 9.14 5.49 -25.68
CA GLY A 250 9.42 6.65 -24.83
C GLY A 250 9.94 7.87 -25.60
N ILE A 251 10.51 8.81 -24.85
CA ILE A 251 11.03 10.09 -25.37
C ILE A 251 12.12 9.86 -26.43
N ARG A 252 12.92 8.81 -26.25
CA ARG A 252 14.04 8.47 -27.14
C ARG A 252 13.57 8.14 -28.56
N GLY A 253 12.48 7.38 -28.71
CA GLY A 253 11.92 7.09 -30.04
C GLY A 253 11.32 8.32 -30.71
N ALA A 254 10.66 9.18 -29.93
CA ALA A 254 10.19 10.47 -30.43
C ALA A 254 11.34 11.38 -30.89
N LEU A 255 12.46 11.41 -30.16
CA LEU A 255 13.68 12.12 -30.57
C LEU A 255 14.23 11.57 -31.89
N ALA A 256 14.28 10.24 -32.05
CA ALA A 256 14.73 9.62 -33.30
C ALA A 256 13.80 9.96 -34.48
N LEU A 257 12.47 10.03 -34.26
CA LEU A 257 11.54 10.53 -35.28
C LEU A 257 11.76 12.00 -35.60
N CYS A 258 12.05 12.86 -34.61
CA CYS A 258 12.39 14.26 -34.85
C CYS A 258 13.65 14.40 -35.71
N ASP A 259 14.63 13.50 -35.51
CA ASP A 259 15.88 13.47 -36.28
C ASP A 259 15.64 13.03 -37.73
N LEU A 260 14.64 12.18 -37.99
CA LEU A 260 14.22 11.80 -39.33
C LEU A 260 13.40 12.90 -40.02
N LEU A 261 12.59 13.65 -39.27
CA LEU A 261 11.77 14.75 -39.80
C LEU A 261 12.56 16.04 -40.05
N GLY A 262 13.57 16.32 -39.23
CA GLY A 262 14.35 17.56 -39.25
C GLY A 262 15.65 17.48 -40.07
N ALA A 263 16.25 18.64 -40.29
CA ALA A 263 17.62 18.77 -40.80
C ALA A 263 18.54 19.19 -39.64
N GLY A 264 18.94 18.25 -38.77
CA GLY A 264 19.58 18.60 -37.50
C GLY A 264 20.86 17.85 -37.16
N ASN A 265 21.98 18.34 -37.73
CA ASN A 265 23.39 18.16 -37.35
C ASN A 265 24.05 16.78 -37.51
N SER A 266 25.17 16.81 -38.25
CA SER A 266 26.19 15.76 -38.52
C SER A 266 25.71 14.47 -39.18
N ALA A 267 26.12 14.28 -40.44
CA ALA A 267 26.06 12.99 -41.16
C ALA A 267 24.69 12.29 -41.16
N GLY A 268 23.62 13.05 -41.47
CA GLY A 268 22.24 12.58 -41.44
C GLY A 268 22.04 11.22 -42.12
N SER A 269 21.20 10.39 -41.52
CA SER A 269 20.75 9.12 -42.10
C SER A 269 20.28 9.34 -43.55
N PRO A 270 20.56 8.43 -44.50
CA PRO A 270 20.01 8.49 -45.86
C PRO A 270 18.48 8.62 -45.87
N ASP A 271 17.82 8.24 -44.77
CA ASP A 271 16.37 8.14 -44.65
C ASP A 271 15.65 9.38 -44.12
N SER A 272 16.30 10.54 -43.99
CA SER A 272 15.62 11.75 -43.49
C SER A 272 14.66 12.36 -44.52
N LEU A 273 13.58 13.01 -44.04
CA LEU A 273 12.56 13.68 -44.87
C LEU A 273 13.17 14.61 -45.93
N PRO A 274 14.17 15.46 -45.61
CA PRO A 274 14.76 16.36 -46.61
C PRO A 274 15.48 15.62 -47.75
N ARG A 275 15.89 14.35 -47.55
CA ARG A 275 16.58 13.52 -48.53
C ARG A 275 15.62 12.64 -49.34
N GLN A 276 14.61 12.05 -48.70
CA GLN A 276 13.69 11.12 -49.37
C GLN A 276 12.71 11.83 -50.32
N ARG A 277 12.44 13.14 -50.12
CA ARG A 277 11.55 14.01 -50.92
C ARG A 277 10.10 13.49 -51.01
N LEU A 278 9.14 14.41 -50.86
CA LEU A 278 7.71 14.12 -51.03
C LEU A 278 7.26 14.27 -52.48
N PHE A 279 7.91 15.15 -53.27
CA PHE A 279 7.56 15.35 -54.67
C PHE A 279 8.24 14.29 -55.55
N GLN A 280 7.41 13.47 -56.19
CA GLN A 280 7.86 12.41 -57.08
C GLN A 280 7.29 12.58 -58.50
N ILE A 281 8.11 12.30 -59.50
CA ILE A 281 7.73 12.25 -60.92
C ILE A 281 7.97 10.83 -61.42
N ASN A 282 6.92 10.17 -61.91
CA ASN A 282 6.96 8.77 -62.33
C ASN A 282 7.52 7.82 -61.24
N GLY A 283 7.18 8.08 -59.97
CA GLY A 283 7.65 7.29 -58.82
C GLY A 283 9.11 7.49 -58.44
N LYS A 284 9.80 8.49 -59.01
CA LYS A 284 11.18 8.87 -58.64
C LYS A 284 11.19 10.24 -57.96
N PRO A 285 11.98 10.44 -56.89
CA PRO A 285 12.13 11.75 -56.25
C PRO A 285 12.76 12.74 -57.22
N VAL A 286 12.32 13.99 -57.17
CA VAL A 286 12.80 15.05 -58.06
C VAL A 286 14.27 15.38 -57.77
N ALA A 287 15.12 15.26 -58.80
CA ALA A 287 16.54 15.57 -58.71
C ALA A 287 16.81 17.06 -58.99
N GLU A 288 17.99 17.53 -58.61
CA GLU A 288 18.45 18.90 -58.90
C GLU A 288 18.56 19.16 -60.41
N GLU A 289 18.89 18.12 -61.18
CA GLU A 289 18.90 18.16 -62.65
C GLU A 289 17.52 18.45 -63.25
N ASP A 290 16.44 17.95 -62.66
CA ASP A 290 15.08 18.20 -63.12
C ASP A 290 14.69 19.67 -62.89
N ARG A 291 15.10 20.24 -61.75
CA ARG A 291 14.90 21.66 -61.43
C ARG A 291 15.67 22.55 -62.41
N GLU A 292 16.92 22.22 -62.73
CA GLU A 292 17.67 22.96 -63.76
C GLU A 292 17.00 22.91 -65.12
N ARG A 293 16.48 21.73 -65.52
CA ARG A 293 15.72 21.58 -66.78
C ARG A 293 14.48 22.47 -66.79
N TRP A 294 13.72 22.53 -65.70
CA TRP A 294 12.54 23.40 -65.61
C TRP A 294 12.91 24.88 -65.64
N ARG A 295 13.97 25.29 -64.90
CA ARG A 295 14.48 26.67 -64.92
C ARG A 295 14.94 27.07 -66.32
N LYS A 296 15.68 26.21 -67.03
CA LYS A 296 16.11 26.44 -68.43
C LYS A 296 14.91 26.58 -69.37
N LEU A 297 13.89 25.73 -69.23
CA LEU A 297 12.65 25.79 -70.04
C LEU A 297 11.81 27.05 -69.79
N LEU A 298 11.81 27.57 -68.56
CA LEU A 298 11.09 28.78 -68.18
C LEU A 298 11.89 30.05 -68.50
N ALA A 299 13.21 30.04 -68.35
CA ALA A 299 14.10 31.17 -68.70
C ALA A 299 14.07 31.49 -70.20
N GLN A 300 13.78 30.51 -71.07
CA GLN A 300 13.49 30.74 -72.49
C GLN A 300 12.28 31.66 -72.75
N GLN A 301 11.54 32.08 -71.72
CA GLN A 301 10.47 33.08 -71.79
C GLN A 301 10.99 34.53 -71.78
N GLY A 302 12.17 34.81 -71.20
CA GLY A 302 12.71 36.16 -71.10
C GLY A 302 13.42 36.65 -72.37
N GLY A 303 13.92 35.73 -73.19
CA GLY A 303 14.75 36.04 -74.34
C GLY A 303 14.03 36.14 -75.68
N MET A 304 12.72 35.89 -75.80
CA MET A 304 12.04 35.97 -77.11
C MET A 304 11.93 37.42 -77.63
N ALA A 305 11.87 38.41 -76.74
CA ALA A 305 11.89 39.82 -77.14
C ALA A 305 13.31 40.31 -77.50
N GLU A 306 14.35 39.78 -76.85
CA GLU A 306 15.76 40.11 -77.16
C GLU A 306 16.34 39.28 -78.33
N GLN A 307 15.91 38.02 -78.50
CA GLN A 307 16.28 37.19 -79.67
C GLN A 307 15.59 37.66 -80.96
N LEU A 308 14.42 38.30 -80.89
CA LEU A 308 13.84 38.97 -82.06
C LEU A 308 14.67 40.18 -82.51
N GLN A 309 15.49 40.75 -81.63
CA GLN A 309 16.44 41.82 -81.96
C GLN A 309 17.82 41.30 -82.39
N GLN A 310 18.16 40.04 -82.11
CA GLN A 310 19.43 39.41 -82.51
C GLN A 310 19.34 38.40 -83.67
N ILE A 311 18.13 37.98 -84.08
CA ILE A 311 17.95 37.09 -85.23
C ILE A 311 17.64 37.93 -86.48
N GLY A 312 18.67 38.64 -86.94
CA GLY A 312 18.74 39.17 -88.31
C GLY A 312 19.33 38.15 -89.31
N SER A 313 19.50 36.88 -88.94
CA SER A 313 20.32 35.94 -89.74
C SER A 313 19.87 34.47 -89.80
N SER A 314 18.61 34.11 -89.48
CA SER A 314 18.10 32.73 -89.73
C SER A 314 16.87 32.69 -90.65
N LEU A 315 17.12 32.85 -91.95
CA LEU A 315 16.11 32.69 -93.03
C LEU A 315 15.56 31.24 -93.14
N GLY A 316 16.12 30.28 -92.39
CA GLY A 316 15.73 28.87 -92.35
C GLY A 316 14.52 28.53 -91.46
N GLU A 317 14.25 29.29 -90.40
CA GLU A 317 13.08 29.02 -89.52
C GLU A 317 11.79 29.63 -90.05
N LEU A 318 11.88 30.80 -90.71
CA LEU A 318 10.76 31.42 -91.42
C LEU A 318 10.31 30.61 -92.64
N THR A 319 11.23 29.92 -93.32
CA THR A 319 10.89 29.03 -94.44
C THR A 319 10.24 27.73 -93.97
N MET A 320 10.63 27.16 -92.82
CA MET A 320 9.97 25.97 -92.25
C MET A 320 8.58 26.27 -91.67
N MET A 321 8.32 27.48 -91.16
CA MET A 321 6.97 27.90 -90.76
C MET A 321 6.05 28.16 -91.96
N ALA A 322 6.60 28.58 -93.11
CA ALA A 322 5.83 28.84 -94.33
C ALA A 322 5.32 27.56 -95.03
N PHE A 323 6.02 26.43 -94.90
CA PHE A 323 5.66 25.19 -95.60
C PHE A 323 4.88 24.14 -94.77
N ASN A 324 4.78 24.29 -93.45
CA ASN A 324 3.93 23.38 -92.64
C ASN A 324 3.36 24.01 -91.35
N PRO A 325 2.33 24.89 -91.47
CA PRO A 325 1.76 25.62 -90.33
C PRO A 325 1.10 24.73 -89.27
N ARG A 326 0.75 23.48 -89.61
CA ARG A 326 0.23 22.49 -88.65
C ARG A 326 1.32 21.99 -87.70
N GLN A 327 2.49 21.63 -88.22
CA GLN A 327 3.63 21.19 -87.41
C GLN A 327 4.18 22.31 -86.52
N ALA A 328 4.19 23.56 -87.01
CA ALA A 328 4.58 24.71 -86.19
C ALA A 328 3.60 24.96 -85.02
N ARG A 329 2.29 24.83 -85.26
CA ARG A 329 1.25 24.94 -84.22
C ARG A 329 1.29 23.78 -83.22
N GLU A 330 1.53 22.55 -83.68
CA GLU A 330 1.71 21.38 -82.81
C GLU A 330 2.95 21.52 -81.93
N ARG A 331 4.10 21.92 -82.49
CA ARG A 331 5.31 22.21 -81.71
C ARG A 331 5.10 23.36 -80.71
N ALA A 332 4.36 24.40 -81.10
CA ALA A 332 4.02 25.49 -80.19
C ALA A 332 3.08 25.04 -79.05
N ARG A 333 2.09 24.19 -79.34
CA ARG A 333 1.20 23.58 -78.34
C ARG A 333 1.96 22.64 -77.41
N ASP A 334 2.85 21.81 -77.93
CA ASP A 334 3.69 20.90 -77.15
C ASP A 334 4.66 21.67 -76.24
N MET A 335 5.26 22.75 -76.76
CA MET A 335 6.11 23.63 -75.96
C MET A 335 5.31 24.38 -74.90
N ALA A 336 4.11 24.87 -75.22
CA ALA A 336 3.21 25.49 -74.24
C ALA A 336 2.78 24.50 -73.14
N ALA A 337 2.46 23.25 -73.51
CA ALA A 337 2.10 22.20 -72.56
C ALA A 337 3.29 21.76 -71.69
N ARG A 338 4.50 21.66 -72.24
CA ARG A 338 5.74 21.40 -71.48
C ARG A 338 6.03 22.54 -70.50
N LYS A 339 5.85 23.80 -70.91
CA LYS A 339 6.01 24.99 -70.07
C LYS A 339 4.96 25.08 -68.97
N ALA A 340 3.69 24.78 -69.27
CA ALA A 340 2.63 24.73 -68.27
C ALA A 340 2.93 23.67 -67.20
N ARG A 341 3.37 22.47 -67.60
CA ARG A 341 3.81 21.42 -66.67
C ARG A 341 5.03 21.84 -65.83
N SER A 342 6.04 22.48 -66.43
CA SER A 342 7.21 22.93 -65.66
C SER A 342 6.88 24.03 -64.65
N ARG A 343 5.90 24.91 -64.93
CA ARG A 343 5.40 25.88 -63.93
C ARG A 343 4.72 25.17 -62.76
N ILE A 344 3.86 24.19 -63.03
CA ILE A 344 3.19 23.39 -61.99
C ILE A 344 4.23 22.64 -61.15
N TYR A 345 5.24 22.03 -61.78
CA TYR A 345 6.31 21.34 -61.08
C TYR A 345 7.17 22.28 -60.22
N GLN A 346 7.46 23.48 -60.71
CA GLN A 346 8.16 24.50 -59.91
C GLN A 346 7.32 24.93 -58.70
N LYS A 347 6.01 25.13 -58.87
CA LYS A 347 5.11 25.46 -57.75
C LYS A 347 5.01 24.33 -56.74
N ARG A 348 4.88 23.08 -57.20
CA ARG A 348 4.92 21.89 -56.33
C ARG A 348 6.23 21.79 -55.55
N ASP A 349 7.37 21.93 -56.23
CA ASP A 349 8.69 21.93 -55.60
C ASP A 349 8.83 23.04 -54.53
N ALA A 350 8.26 24.23 -54.78
CA ALA A 350 8.19 25.31 -53.80
C ALA A 350 7.30 24.93 -52.59
N VAL A 351 6.11 24.36 -52.82
CA VAL A 351 5.21 23.88 -51.74
C VAL A 351 5.93 22.84 -50.88
N GLU A 352 6.58 21.86 -51.50
CA GLU A 352 7.34 20.83 -50.78
C GLU A 352 8.47 21.45 -49.96
N THR A 353 9.26 22.34 -50.56
CA THR A 353 10.40 22.96 -49.88
C THR A 353 9.93 23.74 -48.65
N THR A 354 8.86 24.53 -48.78
CA THR A 354 8.25 25.24 -47.66
C THR A 354 7.71 24.27 -46.61
N LEU A 355 6.98 23.23 -47.03
CA LEU A 355 6.43 22.20 -46.13
C LEU A 355 7.52 21.49 -45.32
N VAL A 356 8.56 20.97 -45.98
CA VAL A 356 9.67 20.26 -45.35
C VAL A 356 10.44 21.20 -44.42
N THR A 357 10.62 22.47 -44.81
CA THR A 357 11.27 23.47 -43.95
C THR A 357 10.46 23.76 -42.69
N GLN A 358 9.13 23.92 -42.82
CA GLN A 358 8.25 24.15 -41.67
C GLN A 358 8.16 22.92 -40.77
N ILE A 359 8.03 21.71 -41.32
CA ILE A 359 8.09 20.46 -40.55
C ILE A 359 9.42 20.37 -39.80
N GLY A 360 10.54 20.66 -40.47
CA GLY A 360 11.86 20.65 -39.84
C GLY A 360 11.99 21.66 -38.70
N LYS A 361 11.42 22.86 -38.85
CA LYS A 361 11.37 23.88 -37.79
C LYS A 361 10.57 23.39 -36.57
N GLN A 362 9.38 22.85 -36.79
CA GLN A 362 8.53 22.34 -35.71
C GLN A 362 9.13 21.09 -35.04
N ALA A 363 9.72 20.18 -35.82
CA ALA A 363 10.46 19.03 -35.30
C ALA A 363 11.68 19.47 -34.46
N GLY A 364 12.35 20.56 -34.83
CA GLY A 364 13.43 21.17 -34.05
C GLY A 364 12.97 21.66 -32.68
N ILE A 365 11.88 22.42 -32.63
CA ILE A 365 11.28 22.89 -31.36
C ILE A 365 10.88 21.69 -30.49
N LEU A 366 10.20 20.70 -31.08
CA LEU A 366 9.80 19.49 -30.36
C LEU A 366 11.01 18.70 -29.85
N ARG A 367 12.09 18.61 -30.64
CA ARG A 367 13.34 17.95 -30.23
C ARG A 367 13.94 18.60 -28.99
N GLU A 368 13.97 19.93 -28.93
CA GLU A 368 14.47 20.66 -27.76
C GLU A 368 13.58 20.41 -26.52
N ALA A 369 12.26 20.47 -26.69
CA ALA A 369 11.31 20.14 -25.63
C ALA A 369 11.48 18.70 -25.11
N LEU A 370 11.60 17.72 -26.01
CA LEU A 370 11.83 16.31 -25.66
C LEU A 370 13.16 16.10 -24.93
N ARG A 371 14.22 16.81 -25.32
CA ARG A 371 15.51 16.76 -24.60
C ARG A 371 15.38 17.30 -23.17
N GLY A 372 14.78 18.48 -23.02
CA GLY A 372 14.53 19.04 -21.68
C GLY A 372 13.59 18.16 -20.85
N GLN A 373 12.70 17.41 -21.49
CA GLN A 373 11.79 16.48 -20.81
C GLN A 373 12.54 15.33 -20.12
N ILE A 374 13.67 14.85 -20.65
CA ILE A 374 14.48 13.78 -20.02
C ILE A 374 14.99 14.23 -18.65
N ASP A 375 15.57 15.43 -18.58
CA ASP A 375 16.10 15.97 -17.32
C ASP A 375 14.97 16.24 -16.32
N THR A 376 13.84 16.73 -16.81
CA THR A 376 12.66 16.98 -15.97
C THR A 376 12.07 15.69 -15.40
N CYS A 377 12.05 14.61 -16.18
CA CYS A 377 11.67 13.28 -15.71
C CYS A 377 12.63 12.73 -14.64
N ALA A 378 13.93 13.02 -14.74
CA ALA A 378 14.89 12.58 -13.72
C ALA A 378 14.61 13.24 -12.36
N VAL A 379 14.26 14.53 -12.34
CA VAL A 379 13.87 15.25 -11.10
C VAL A 379 12.55 14.69 -10.55
N ALA A 380 11.53 14.49 -11.39
CA ALA A 380 10.26 13.91 -10.98
C ALA A 380 10.43 12.49 -10.41
N LEU A 381 11.32 11.69 -11.01
CA LEU A 381 11.65 10.34 -10.57
C LEU A 381 12.35 10.34 -9.20
N ALA A 382 13.29 11.25 -8.97
CA ALA A 382 13.97 11.39 -7.69
C ALA A 382 12.96 11.68 -6.57
N ARG A 383 12.01 12.59 -6.83
CA ARG A 383 10.93 12.90 -5.88
C ARG A 383 10.02 11.70 -5.62
N ALA A 384 9.58 11.01 -6.66
CA ALA A 384 8.72 9.84 -6.52
C ALA A 384 9.39 8.72 -5.68
N ASN A 385 10.68 8.46 -5.93
CA ASN A 385 11.43 7.49 -5.12
C ASN A 385 11.61 7.94 -3.66
N GLN A 386 11.80 9.24 -3.42
CA GLN A 386 11.91 9.77 -2.06
C GLN A 386 10.61 9.56 -1.26
N GLU A 387 9.45 9.85 -1.85
CA GLU A 387 8.16 9.65 -1.19
C GLU A 387 7.84 8.16 -0.98
N ALA A 388 8.12 7.31 -1.98
CA ALA A 388 7.99 5.87 -1.81
C ALA A 388 8.89 5.32 -0.69
N GLY A 389 10.14 5.82 -0.58
CA GLY A 389 11.06 5.47 0.49
C GLY A 389 10.56 5.88 1.87
N ARG A 390 10.02 7.11 2.01
CA ARG A 390 9.43 7.60 3.27
C ARG A 390 8.25 6.74 3.72
N LEU A 391 7.39 6.30 2.80
CA LEU A 391 6.27 5.41 3.15
C LEU A 391 6.75 3.98 3.48
N ALA A 392 7.75 3.47 2.77
CA ALA A 392 8.34 2.17 3.07
C ALA A 392 8.89 2.10 4.50
N ASP A 393 9.55 3.17 4.97
CA ASP A 393 10.08 3.25 6.34
C ASP A 393 8.96 3.35 7.40
N ARG A 394 7.77 3.86 7.04
CA ARG A 394 6.60 3.92 7.93
C ARG A 394 5.84 2.61 8.05
N ILE A 395 5.93 1.72 7.06
CA ILE A 395 5.28 0.39 7.10
C ILE A 395 6.05 -0.58 8.01
N ASP A 396 7.20 -0.19 8.55
CA ASP A 396 7.91 -1.02 9.52
C ASP A 396 7.05 -1.20 10.79
N PRO A 397 6.67 -2.44 11.16
CA PRO A 397 5.86 -2.71 12.35
C PRO A 397 6.53 -2.30 13.66
N ARG A 398 7.82 -1.94 13.64
CA ARG A 398 8.55 -1.40 14.81
C ARG A 398 8.41 0.11 14.94
N THR A 399 7.88 0.80 13.94
CA THR A 399 7.73 2.25 13.91
C THR A 399 6.25 2.61 13.83
N PRO A 400 5.63 3.11 14.90
CA PRO A 400 4.23 3.53 14.84
C PRO A 400 4.10 4.71 13.86
N ASP A 401 3.28 4.56 12.82
CA ASP A 401 3.12 5.53 11.72
C ASP A 401 1.87 6.43 11.89
N GLY A 402 1.07 6.22 12.94
CA GLY A 402 -0.05 7.07 13.34
C GLY A 402 -1.30 6.98 12.46
N LYS A 403 -1.45 5.94 11.63
CA LYS A 403 -2.64 5.72 10.78
C LYS A 403 -3.57 4.66 11.35
N SER A 404 -4.87 4.74 11.11
CA SER A 404 -5.87 3.77 11.61
C SER A 404 -5.56 2.30 11.28
N SER A 405 -5.00 1.99 10.09
CA SER A 405 -4.67 0.61 9.67
C SER A 405 -3.47 -0.04 10.36
N THR A 406 -2.69 0.76 11.08
CA THR A 406 -1.40 0.41 11.71
C THR A 406 -1.33 0.92 13.15
N SER A 407 -2.27 1.79 13.52
CA SER A 407 -2.68 2.24 14.85
C SER A 407 -4.02 1.59 15.20
N THR A 408 -4.17 0.31 14.95
CA THR A 408 -5.26 -0.46 15.55
C THR A 408 -4.87 -0.80 16.98
N TYR A 409 -5.80 -0.51 17.90
CA TYR A 409 -5.90 -0.71 19.36
C TYR A 409 -4.64 -0.85 20.27
N TYR A 410 -3.40 -1.18 19.86
CA TYR A 410 -2.26 -1.45 20.77
C TYR A 410 -0.85 -1.30 20.20
N GLU A 411 0.13 -1.22 21.10
CA GLU A 411 1.53 -1.66 20.92
C GLU A 411 1.69 -3.21 20.80
N LEU A 412 0.59 -3.98 20.98
CA LEU A 412 0.50 -5.44 20.99
C LEU A 412 -0.02 -6.07 19.70
N GLU A 413 -0.48 -5.28 18.73
CA GLU A 413 -0.75 -5.82 17.39
C GLU A 413 0.57 -6.06 16.67
N THR A 414 0.64 -7.17 15.95
CA THR A 414 1.82 -7.51 15.15
C THR A 414 1.48 -7.10 13.73
N GLY A 415 2.20 -6.13 13.17
CA GLY A 415 2.11 -5.88 11.73
C GLY A 415 2.61 -7.12 10.99
N ALA A 416 1.79 -7.68 10.11
CA ALA A 416 2.11 -8.90 9.38
C ALA A 416 3.29 -8.71 8.42
N VAL A 417 3.55 -7.47 8.00
CA VAL A 417 4.53 -7.12 6.96
C VAL A 417 5.84 -6.64 7.57
N SER A 418 6.96 -7.00 6.93
CA SER A 418 8.29 -6.42 7.18
C SER A 418 8.80 -5.70 5.95
N ARG A 419 9.83 -4.85 6.07
CA ARG A 419 10.47 -4.15 4.94
C ARG A 419 10.81 -5.09 3.77
N ASP A 420 11.31 -6.29 4.05
CA ASP A 420 11.68 -7.27 3.02
C ASP A 420 10.50 -7.73 2.16
N TYR A 421 9.29 -7.75 2.73
CA TYR A 421 8.08 -8.15 2.03
C TYR A 421 7.63 -7.08 1.02
N LEU A 422 7.99 -5.80 1.21
CA LEU A 422 7.58 -4.71 0.31
C LEU A 422 8.04 -4.95 -1.14
N GLN A 423 9.20 -5.58 -1.33
CA GLN A 423 9.68 -5.91 -2.68
C GLN A 423 8.82 -7.00 -3.33
N HIS A 424 8.45 -8.04 -2.58
CA HIS A 424 7.55 -9.09 -3.07
C HIS A 424 6.16 -8.53 -3.40
N PHE A 425 5.62 -7.72 -2.49
CA PHE A 425 4.37 -7.02 -2.68
C PHE A 425 4.40 -6.16 -3.94
N TYR A 426 5.42 -5.32 -4.12
CA TYR A 426 5.53 -4.46 -5.29
C TYR A 426 5.57 -5.28 -6.59
N ARG A 427 6.33 -6.37 -6.65
CA ARG A 427 6.38 -7.26 -7.83
C ARG A 427 5.00 -7.85 -8.15
N ARG A 428 4.27 -8.31 -7.13
CA ARG A 428 2.93 -8.90 -7.30
C ARG A 428 1.90 -7.86 -7.72
N ALA A 429 1.89 -6.71 -7.07
CA ALA A 429 1.01 -5.61 -7.41
C ALA A 429 1.30 -5.06 -8.82
N ALA A 430 2.57 -4.99 -9.23
CA ALA A 430 2.96 -4.63 -10.59
C ALA A 430 2.46 -5.63 -11.64
N ALA A 431 2.37 -6.93 -11.31
CA ALA A 431 1.80 -7.94 -12.20
C ALA A 431 0.27 -7.81 -12.37
N ALA A 432 -0.42 -7.14 -11.45
CA ALA A 432 -1.84 -6.84 -11.57
C ALA A 432 -2.13 -5.65 -12.52
N VAL A 433 -1.10 -4.87 -12.89
CA VAL A 433 -1.21 -3.73 -13.80
C VAL A 433 -1.20 -4.20 -15.24
N SER A 434 -2.27 -3.90 -15.98
CA SER A 434 -2.38 -4.25 -17.40
C SER A 434 -1.65 -3.26 -18.31
N ALA A 435 -1.45 -3.66 -19.58
CA ALA A 435 -0.90 -2.77 -20.60
C ALA A 435 -1.70 -1.45 -20.71
N ASN A 436 -3.03 -1.55 -20.69
CA ASN A 436 -3.91 -0.41 -20.88
C ASN A 436 -3.88 0.57 -19.69
N ASP A 437 -3.60 0.09 -18.48
CA ASP A 437 -3.61 0.93 -17.29
C ASP A 437 -2.54 2.03 -17.39
N TRP A 438 -1.29 1.69 -17.70
CA TRP A 438 -0.25 2.72 -17.88
C TRP A 438 -0.44 3.55 -19.16
N HIS A 439 -1.03 2.99 -20.23
CA HIS A 439 -1.37 3.80 -21.41
C HIS A 439 -2.32 4.94 -21.05
N ASN A 440 -3.40 4.63 -20.34
CA ASN A 440 -4.42 5.61 -19.95
C ASN A 440 -3.86 6.67 -18.99
N LEU A 441 -2.97 6.27 -18.08
CA LEU A 441 -2.34 7.18 -17.12
C LEU A 441 -1.33 8.14 -17.78
N LEU A 442 -0.62 7.70 -18.82
CA LEU A 442 0.42 8.50 -19.48
C LEU A 442 -0.08 9.33 -20.67
N ALA A 443 -1.16 8.89 -21.34
CA ALA A 443 -1.69 9.55 -22.53
C ALA A 443 -1.93 11.07 -22.37
N PRO A 444 -2.47 11.58 -21.24
CA PRO A 444 -2.65 13.01 -21.05
C PRO A 444 -1.33 13.79 -21.05
N LEU A 445 -0.27 13.26 -20.43
CA LEU A 445 1.05 13.90 -20.41
C LEU A 445 1.68 13.95 -21.79
N TYR A 446 1.57 12.87 -22.57
CA TYR A 446 2.05 12.87 -23.96
C TYR A 446 1.31 13.90 -24.81
N ASN A 447 -0.01 14.04 -24.61
CA ASN A 447 -0.80 15.06 -25.31
C ASN A 447 -0.37 16.48 -24.93
N GLN A 448 -0.16 16.75 -23.64
CA GLN A 448 0.32 18.06 -23.18
C GLN A 448 1.70 18.40 -23.76
N LEU A 449 2.63 17.44 -23.75
CA LEU A 449 3.96 17.59 -24.31
C LEU A 449 3.93 17.90 -25.82
N LEU A 450 3.11 17.16 -26.57
CA LEU A 450 3.00 17.32 -28.03
C LEU A 450 2.25 18.60 -28.45
N GLN A 451 1.18 18.96 -27.74
CA GLN A 451 0.39 20.16 -28.04
C GLN A 451 1.10 21.44 -27.59
N GLY A 452 1.72 21.40 -26.41
CA GLY A 452 2.43 22.53 -25.84
C GLY A 452 3.83 22.75 -26.44
N MET A 453 4.37 21.75 -27.15
CA MET A 453 5.73 21.75 -27.73
C MET A 453 6.81 22.27 -26.78
N SER A 454 6.64 22.00 -25.48
CA SER A 454 7.47 22.51 -24.39
C SER A 454 7.56 21.45 -23.30
N ALA A 455 8.68 21.41 -22.60
CA ALA A 455 8.89 20.45 -21.52
C ALA A 455 7.92 20.73 -20.36
N LEU A 456 7.27 19.69 -19.86
CA LEU A 456 6.42 19.74 -18.67
C LEU A 456 7.29 19.82 -17.43
N GLY A 457 6.90 20.62 -16.44
CA GLY A 457 7.65 20.75 -15.18
C GLY A 457 7.63 19.47 -14.32
N ALA A 458 8.69 19.21 -13.56
CA ALA A 458 8.83 18.00 -12.75
C ALA A 458 7.69 17.84 -11.74
N GLU A 459 7.31 18.96 -11.10
CA GLU A 459 6.21 19.06 -10.16
C GLU A 459 4.86 18.72 -10.80
N GLN A 460 4.65 19.19 -12.04
CA GLN A 460 3.43 18.94 -12.81
C GLN A 460 3.31 17.46 -13.15
N ILE A 461 4.40 16.83 -13.61
CA ILE A 461 4.42 15.39 -13.94
C ILE A 461 4.10 14.56 -12.70
N TYR A 462 4.81 14.81 -11.60
CA TYR A 462 4.61 14.08 -10.35
C TYR A 462 3.18 14.23 -9.82
N THR A 463 2.69 15.48 -9.71
CA THR A 463 1.37 15.77 -9.16
C THR A 463 0.26 15.18 -10.03
N HIS A 464 0.38 15.26 -11.35
CA HIS A 464 -0.58 14.67 -12.26
C HIS A 464 -0.64 13.15 -12.11
N LEU A 465 0.51 12.47 -12.16
CA LEU A 465 0.55 11.01 -12.05
C LEU A 465 0.05 10.52 -10.70
N ASP A 466 0.38 11.23 -9.61
CA ASP A 466 -0.11 10.91 -8.28
C ASP A 466 -1.64 11.04 -8.19
N GLN A 467 -2.21 12.16 -8.67
CA GLN A 467 -3.64 12.40 -8.65
C GLN A 467 -4.42 11.39 -9.50
N VAL A 468 -3.96 11.10 -10.72
CA VAL A 468 -4.67 10.18 -11.61
C VAL A 468 -4.55 8.73 -11.09
N THR A 469 -3.42 8.36 -10.48
CA THR A 469 -3.28 7.04 -9.84
C THR A 469 -4.19 6.93 -8.62
N ALA A 470 -4.23 7.95 -7.75
CA ALA A 470 -5.10 8.01 -6.58
C ALA A 470 -6.60 7.93 -6.95
N ALA A 471 -6.98 8.54 -8.08
CA ALA A 471 -8.35 8.54 -8.57
C ALA A 471 -8.77 7.21 -9.24
N ASN A 472 -7.81 6.32 -9.55
CA ASN A 472 -8.09 5.06 -10.23
C ASN A 472 -8.48 3.95 -9.23
N GLY A 473 -9.73 4.04 -8.74
CA GLY A 473 -10.27 3.07 -7.77
C GLY A 473 -10.21 1.62 -8.24
N ALA A 474 -10.48 1.34 -9.51
CA ALA A 474 -10.44 -0.01 -10.06
C ALA A 474 -9.02 -0.62 -10.07
N LEU A 475 -7.99 0.20 -10.28
CA LEU A 475 -6.60 -0.24 -10.20
C LEU A 475 -6.20 -0.49 -8.73
N LEU A 476 -6.57 0.42 -7.84
CA LEU A 476 -6.28 0.29 -6.40
C LEU A 476 -6.97 -0.94 -5.80
N GLU A 477 -8.21 -1.22 -6.18
CA GLU A 477 -8.95 -2.41 -5.73
C GLU A 477 -8.26 -3.72 -6.17
N LYS A 478 -7.79 -3.81 -7.42
CA LYS A 478 -7.02 -4.98 -7.90
C LYS A 478 -5.74 -5.18 -7.10
N VAL A 479 -5.05 -4.09 -6.75
CA VAL A 479 -3.83 -4.14 -5.94
C VAL A 479 -4.15 -4.57 -4.51
N GLN A 480 -5.23 -4.05 -3.92
CA GLN A 480 -5.67 -4.44 -2.59
C GLN A 480 -6.05 -5.93 -2.52
N GLN A 481 -6.77 -6.43 -3.52
CA GLN A 481 -7.13 -7.86 -3.63
C GLN A 481 -5.92 -8.76 -3.91
N SER A 482 -4.77 -8.19 -4.30
CA SER A 482 -3.58 -8.97 -4.59
C SER A 482 -2.86 -9.45 -3.33
N VAL A 483 -3.18 -8.91 -2.14
CA VAL A 483 -2.54 -9.28 -0.87
C VAL A 483 -3.55 -9.71 0.16
N ASP A 484 -3.26 -10.83 0.81
CA ASP A 484 -3.91 -11.31 2.01
C ASP A 484 -2.86 -11.79 3.02
N ILE A 485 -3.30 -12.05 4.26
CA ILE A 485 -2.45 -12.58 5.33
C ILE A 485 -1.83 -13.94 4.91
N ASN A 486 -2.58 -14.80 4.24
CA ASN A 486 -2.09 -16.12 3.82
C ASN A 486 -0.92 -16.00 2.83
N HIS A 487 -0.96 -15.02 1.93
CA HIS A 487 0.12 -14.70 1.01
C HIS A 487 1.34 -14.14 1.74
N ILE A 488 1.13 -13.29 2.75
CA ILE A 488 2.22 -12.81 3.61
C ILE A 488 2.90 -13.99 4.31
N ILE A 489 2.14 -14.90 4.91
CA ILE A 489 2.64 -16.11 5.59
C ILE A 489 3.43 -16.99 4.61
N THR A 490 2.87 -17.24 3.44
CA THR A 490 3.51 -18.04 2.38
C THR A 490 4.85 -17.43 1.95
N THR A 491 4.89 -16.10 1.78
CA THR A 491 6.11 -15.40 1.37
C THR A 491 7.18 -15.44 2.46
N GLN A 492 6.80 -15.26 3.73
CA GLN A 492 7.72 -15.33 4.87
C GLN A 492 8.40 -16.70 5.01
N ARG A 493 7.76 -17.76 4.51
CA ARG A 493 8.25 -19.15 4.57
C ARG A 493 8.85 -19.64 3.26
N SER A 494 8.99 -18.77 2.28
CA SER A 494 9.64 -19.13 1.02
C SER A 494 11.14 -19.41 1.24
N GLU A 495 11.70 -20.36 0.47
CA GLU A 495 13.13 -20.68 0.51
C GLU A 495 14.02 -19.44 0.28
N GLU A 496 13.53 -18.46 -0.49
CA GLU A 496 14.22 -17.19 -0.74
C GLU A 496 14.40 -16.38 0.56
N MET A 497 13.36 -16.32 1.39
CA MET A 497 13.41 -15.63 2.69
C MET A 497 14.21 -16.42 3.74
N GLU A 498 14.12 -17.75 3.74
CA GLU A 498 14.91 -18.60 4.64
C GLU A 498 16.43 -18.50 4.37
N ARG A 499 16.83 -18.28 3.11
CA ARG A 499 18.25 -18.06 2.77
C ARG A 499 18.75 -16.68 3.17
N ILE A 500 17.89 -15.66 3.12
CA ILE A 500 18.24 -14.27 3.46
C ILE A 500 18.24 -14.07 4.99
N ARG A 501 17.42 -14.81 5.74
CA ARG A 501 17.30 -14.68 7.20
C ARG A 501 17.88 -15.88 7.95
N GLN A 502 18.85 -15.64 8.83
CA GLN A 502 19.36 -16.67 9.76
C GLN A 502 18.36 -17.06 10.86
N ARG A 503 17.28 -16.30 11.07
CA ARG A 503 16.16 -16.66 11.95
C ARG A 503 14.83 -16.24 11.32
N PRO A 504 13.85 -17.14 11.20
CA PRO A 504 12.51 -16.74 10.84
C PRO A 504 11.92 -15.98 12.03
N ASP A 505 11.82 -14.65 11.94
CA ASP A 505 10.86 -13.89 12.73
C ASP A 505 9.46 -14.33 12.27
N ASN A 506 9.01 -15.52 12.70
CA ASN A 506 7.69 -16.04 12.40
C ASN A 506 6.69 -15.13 13.13
N ARG A 507 6.08 -14.20 12.40
CA ARG A 507 5.13 -13.24 12.97
C ARG A 507 3.94 -13.93 13.61
N ILE A 508 3.60 -15.14 13.17
CA ILE A 508 2.59 -15.98 13.81
C ILE A 508 3.05 -16.42 15.20
N HIS A 509 4.29 -16.88 15.38
CA HIS A 509 4.78 -17.20 16.73
C HIS A 509 4.86 -15.95 17.60
N GLN A 510 5.33 -14.82 17.08
CA GLN A 510 5.35 -13.56 17.84
C GLN A 510 3.95 -13.11 18.27
N TRP A 511 2.95 -13.30 17.40
CA TRP A 511 1.54 -13.04 17.68
C TRP A 511 1.01 -13.97 18.78
N LEU A 512 1.26 -15.28 18.68
CA LEU A 512 0.78 -16.26 19.65
C LEU A 512 1.53 -16.18 21.00
N ASP A 513 2.83 -15.92 21.00
CA ASP A 513 3.65 -15.75 22.21
C ASP A 513 3.16 -14.58 23.08
N ARG A 514 2.38 -13.64 22.51
CA ARG A 514 1.78 -12.51 23.24
C ARG A 514 0.50 -12.90 23.99
N LEU A 515 -0.05 -14.09 23.79
CA LEU A 515 -1.34 -14.51 24.37
C LEU A 515 -1.29 -14.92 25.84
N ASN A 516 -0.24 -14.60 26.59
CA ASN A 516 -0.20 -14.94 28.01
C ASN A 516 -1.08 -14.01 28.85
N PRO A 517 -2.01 -14.53 29.68
CA PRO A 517 -2.93 -13.73 30.49
C PRO A 517 -2.22 -12.68 31.33
N TYR A 518 -2.74 -11.46 31.32
CA TYR A 518 -2.21 -10.32 32.07
C TYR A 518 -2.64 -10.35 33.53
N ILE A 519 -2.26 -11.42 34.22
CA ILE A 519 -2.39 -11.56 35.65
C ILE A 519 -1.37 -12.59 36.11
N ARG A 520 -0.72 -12.33 37.25
CA ARG A 520 0.21 -13.28 37.85
C ARG A 520 -0.43 -13.93 39.06
N TRP A 521 -0.31 -15.25 39.11
CA TRP A 521 -0.71 -16.05 40.23
C TRP A 521 0.43 -16.99 40.62
N ASP A 522 0.51 -17.24 41.91
CA ASP A 522 1.51 -18.11 42.52
C ASP A 522 0.90 -19.51 42.68
N ALA A 523 1.20 -20.40 41.73
CA ALA A 523 0.68 -21.77 41.73
C ALA A 523 1.30 -22.64 42.84
N ASP A 524 2.47 -22.25 43.36
CA ASP A 524 3.14 -22.99 44.43
C ASP A 524 2.44 -22.76 45.79
N ARG A 525 1.64 -21.69 45.90
CA ARG A 525 0.77 -21.45 47.05
C ARG A 525 -0.40 -22.45 47.07
N PHE A 526 -0.57 -23.11 48.22
CA PHE A 526 -1.74 -23.94 48.56
C PHE A 526 -1.95 -25.23 47.74
N SER A 527 -0.90 -25.84 47.20
CA SER A 527 -1.01 -27.09 46.42
C SER A 527 -2.01 -27.00 45.27
N PHE A 528 -2.13 -25.81 44.66
CA PHE A 528 -2.99 -25.60 43.51
C PHE A 528 -2.32 -26.17 42.26
N HIS A 529 -3.08 -26.81 41.39
CA HIS A 529 -2.56 -27.37 40.14
C HIS A 529 -3.24 -26.68 38.96
N GLU A 530 -2.47 -26.40 37.91
CA GLU A 530 -3.01 -25.78 36.68
C GLU A 530 -4.10 -26.61 36.01
N SER A 531 -4.15 -27.93 36.26
CA SER A 531 -5.24 -28.80 35.82
C SER A 531 -6.61 -28.40 36.37
N ASN A 532 -6.65 -27.58 37.42
CA ASN A 532 -7.89 -27.06 38.00
C ASN A 532 -8.38 -25.79 37.30
N LEU A 533 -7.62 -25.28 36.33
CA LEU A 533 -7.97 -24.10 35.55
C LEU A 533 -8.62 -24.49 34.24
N GLU A 534 -9.62 -23.71 33.86
CA GLU A 534 -10.26 -23.83 32.56
C GLU A 534 -9.60 -22.86 31.59
N HIS A 535 -8.97 -23.41 30.55
CA HIS A 535 -8.24 -22.66 29.53
C HIS A 535 -9.05 -22.62 28.23
N ILE A 536 -9.46 -21.42 27.83
CA ILE A 536 -10.06 -21.18 26.52
C ILE A 536 -9.00 -20.52 25.65
N ARG A 537 -8.50 -21.24 24.64
CA ARG A 537 -7.53 -20.73 23.66
C ARG A 537 -8.11 -20.83 22.26
N LEU A 538 -8.42 -19.68 21.67
CA LEU A 538 -9.04 -19.60 20.35
C LEU A 538 -8.23 -18.68 19.43
N ALA A 539 -8.16 -19.03 18.15
CA ALA A 539 -7.60 -18.18 17.11
C ALA A 539 -8.52 -18.15 15.88
N ALA A 540 -8.94 -16.95 15.50
CA ALA A 540 -9.63 -16.61 14.28
C ALA A 540 -8.64 -16.49 13.12
N VAL A 541 -8.89 -17.20 12.03
CA VAL A 541 -8.00 -17.28 10.85
C VAL A 541 -8.77 -17.14 9.54
N PRO A 542 -8.17 -16.64 8.45
CA PRO A 542 -8.87 -16.41 7.18
C PRO A 542 -9.47 -17.68 6.60
N THR A 543 -8.71 -18.76 6.62
CA THR A 543 -9.04 -20.05 6.03
C THR A 543 -8.88 -21.14 7.07
N ASN A 544 -9.55 -22.27 6.84
CA ASN A 544 -9.41 -23.43 7.70
C ASN A 544 -7.95 -23.91 7.70
N ARG A 545 -7.39 -24.14 8.90
CA ARG A 545 -6.00 -24.56 9.11
C ARG A 545 -5.65 -25.84 8.34
N GLN A 546 -6.60 -26.77 8.19
CA GLN A 546 -6.37 -28.03 7.48
C GLN A 546 -6.29 -27.86 5.96
N ASP A 547 -6.91 -26.81 5.43
CA ASP A 547 -6.97 -26.53 4.00
C ASP A 547 -5.79 -25.66 3.51
N ASP A 548 -5.02 -25.07 4.44
CA ASP A 548 -3.86 -24.23 4.16
C ASP A 548 -2.56 -24.85 4.74
N PRO A 549 -1.72 -25.49 3.90
CA PRO A 549 -0.50 -26.14 4.37
C PRO A 549 0.53 -25.15 4.93
N ASN A 550 0.54 -23.90 4.46
CA ASN A 550 1.47 -22.88 4.94
C ASN A 550 1.07 -22.41 6.32
N LEU A 551 -0.23 -22.19 6.55
CA LEU A 551 -0.77 -21.87 7.88
C LEU A 551 -0.58 -23.05 8.85
N MET A 552 -0.82 -24.28 8.41
CA MET A 552 -0.59 -25.48 9.22
C MET A 552 0.88 -25.59 9.64
N ALA A 553 1.81 -25.42 8.70
CA ALA A 553 3.23 -25.40 8.99
C ALA A 553 3.62 -24.21 9.89
N ALA A 554 2.91 -23.07 9.78
CA ALA A 554 3.13 -21.87 10.59
C ALA A 554 2.74 -21.98 12.06
N THR A 555 1.90 -22.96 12.36
CA THR A 555 1.25 -23.16 13.65
C THR A 555 1.63 -24.50 14.28
N VAL A 556 2.71 -25.14 13.81
CA VAL A 556 3.26 -26.36 14.42
C VAL A 556 3.62 -26.08 15.88
N GLY A 557 3.23 -26.99 16.78
CA GLY A 557 3.40 -26.84 18.22
C GLY A 557 2.31 -26.05 18.94
N GLN A 558 1.27 -25.59 18.24
CA GLN A 558 0.13 -24.84 18.78
C GLN A 558 -1.17 -25.65 18.62
N GLU A 559 -1.15 -26.89 19.12
CA GLU A 559 -2.25 -27.86 18.99
C GLU A 559 -3.35 -27.65 20.02
N ASP A 560 -3.03 -26.97 21.12
CA ASP A 560 -3.92 -26.60 22.21
C ASP A 560 -4.80 -25.38 21.89
N ILE A 561 -4.54 -24.71 20.77
CA ILE A 561 -5.37 -23.61 20.26
C ILE A 561 -6.43 -24.17 19.33
N ARG A 562 -7.70 -23.80 19.54
CA ARG A 562 -8.77 -24.08 18.60
C ARG A 562 -8.83 -23.01 17.52
N TRP A 563 -8.76 -23.44 16.26
CA TRP A 563 -8.69 -22.59 15.08
C TRP A 563 -10.07 -22.43 14.44
N ILE A 564 -10.52 -21.20 14.26
CA ILE A 564 -11.85 -20.85 13.76
C ILE A 564 -11.72 -20.06 12.45
N PRO A 565 -12.20 -20.59 11.31
CA PRO A 565 -12.15 -19.87 10.04
C PRO A 565 -13.17 -18.72 10.03
N THR A 566 -12.73 -17.52 9.66
CA THR A 566 -13.57 -16.31 9.59
C THR A 566 -13.86 -15.86 8.16
N GLY A 567 -13.00 -16.22 7.21
CA GLY A 567 -13.05 -15.70 5.85
C GLY A 567 -12.48 -14.29 5.69
N ASP A 568 -12.02 -13.64 6.76
CA ASP A 568 -11.38 -12.31 6.68
C ASP A 568 -9.92 -12.46 6.24
N PRO A 569 -9.54 -12.01 5.03
CA PRO A 569 -8.18 -12.17 4.52
C PRO A 569 -7.18 -11.19 5.14
N THR A 570 -7.64 -10.20 5.88
CA THR A 570 -6.84 -9.05 6.33
C THR A 570 -6.44 -9.10 7.79
N ARG A 571 -7.07 -9.99 8.58
CA ARG A 571 -6.94 -10.02 10.04
C ARG A 571 -7.02 -11.44 10.61
N MET A 572 -6.14 -11.72 11.57
CA MET A 572 -6.22 -12.86 12.48
C MET A 572 -6.31 -12.34 13.92
N ASP A 573 -7.22 -12.89 14.71
CA ASP A 573 -7.39 -12.53 16.13
C ASP A 573 -7.23 -13.76 17.00
N ALA A 574 -6.63 -13.62 18.17
CA ALA A 574 -6.52 -14.71 19.10
C ALA A 574 -6.77 -14.23 20.53
N VAL A 575 -7.29 -15.15 21.33
CA VAL A 575 -7.62 -14.92 22.73
C VAL A 575 -7.22 -16.13 23.56
N TRP A 576 -6.68 -15.85 24.72
CA TRP A 576 -6.50 -16.84 25.77
C TRP A 576 -7.18 -16.32 27.04
N ILE A 577 -8.21 -17.04 27.48
CA ILE A 577 -8.91 -16.83 28.74
C ILE A 577 -8.57 -17.96 29.69
N VAL A 578 -8.29 -17.62 30.95
CA VAL A 578 -8.10 -18.56 32.04
C VAL A 578 -9.15 -18.27 33.08
N HIS A 579 -9.99 -19.25 33.37
CA HIS A 579 -10.95 -19.19 34.46
C HIS A 579 -10.50 -20.11 35.59
N GLY A 580 -10.86 -19.77 36.83
CA GLY A 580 -10.73 -20.72 37.94
C GLY A 580 -9.70 -20.31 38.97
N LEU A 581 -9.18 -19.09 38.87
CA LEU A 581 -8.13 -18.60 39.74
C LEU A 581 -8.74 -18.15 41.06
N PRO A 582 -8.43 -18.80 42.20
CA PRO A 582 -8.84 -18.30 43.50
C PRO A 582 -8.13 -16.99 43.81
N VAL A 583 -8.83 -16.00 44.38
CA VAL A 583 -8.27 -14.70 44.74
C VAL A 583 -7.01 -14.83 45.60
N THR A 584 -6.92 -15.88 46.44
CA THR A 584 -5.78 -16.19 47.30
C THR A 584 -4.46 -16.46 46.58
N LEU A 585 -4.51 -16.86 45.30
CA LEU A 585 -3.31 -17.11 44.50
C LEU A 585 -2.72 -15.85 43.86
N LEU A 586 -3.40 -14.70 43.98
CA LEU A 586 -2.90 -13.44 43.44
C LEU A 586 -1.55 -13.07 44.11
N GLU A 587 -0.48 -12.99 43.30
CA GLU A 587 0.91 -12.87 43.79
C GLU A 587 1.12 -11.70 44.77
N ARG A 588 0.45 -10.56 44.51
CA ARG A 588 0.60 -9.31 45.28
C ARG A 588 -0.47 -9.11 46.36
N LEU A 589 -1.32 -10.11 46.63
CA LEU A 589 -2.43 -9.96 47.58
C LEU A 589 -1.97 -9.61 49.00
N ASP A 590 -0.87 -10.22 49.45
CA ASP A 590 -0.29 -9.95 50.77
C ASP A 590 0.21 -8.49 50.89
N GLU A 591 0.75 -7.93 49.80
CA GLU A 591 1.15 -6.52 49.77
C GLU A 591 -0.06 -5.60 49.93
N PHE A 592 -1.15 -5.90 49.22
CA PHE A 592 -2.39 -5.10 49.29
C PHE A 592 -2.98 -5.16 50.69
N ARG A 593 -2.99 -6.35 51.31
CA ARG A 593 -3.41 -6.54 52.69
C ARG A 593 -2.54 -5.74 53.67
N ALA A 594 -1.22 -5.81 53.53
CA ALA A 594 -0.30 -5.08 54.43
C ALA A 594 -0.54 -3.56 54.39
N GLN A 595 -0.84 -3.00 53.20
CA GLN A 595 -1.20 -1.59 53.10
C GLN A 595 -2.57 -1.28 53.69
N TYR A 596 -3.55 -2.17 53.51
CA TYR A 596 -4.88 -2.03 54.13
C TYR A 596 -4.82 -2.10 55.66
N GLU A 597 -3.93 -2.93 56.21
CA GLU A 597 -3.78 -3.08 57.66
C GLU A 597 -2.95 -1.97 58.33
N ASN A 598 -2.23 -1.17 57.54
CA ASN A 598 -1.32 -0.14 58.03
C ASN A 598 -2.06 1.03 58.68
N SER A 599 -2.20 0.97 60.00
CA SER A 599 -2.87 2.00 60.82
C SER A 599 -2.06 3.30 60.98
N LEU A 600 -0.76 3.30 60.65
CA LEU A 600 0.07 4.50 60.74
C LEU A 600 -0.20 5.45 59.57
N ASP A 601 -0.27 4.91 58.35
CA ASP A 601 -0.58 5.70 57.16
C ASP A 601 -2.09 5.91 56.97
N PHE A 602 -2.92 4.97 57.45
CA PHE A 602 -4.37 4.95 57.22
C PHE A 602 -5.15 4.60 58.51
N PRO A 603 -5.45 5.58 59.38
CA PRO A 603 -6.10 5.33 60.67
C PRO A 603 -7.59 4.96 60.56
N ILE A 604 -8.26 5.29 59.45
CA ILE A 604 -9.69 5.03 59.22
C ILE A 604 -9.84 4.09 58.03
N ARG A 605 -10.14 2.81 58.30
CA ARG A 605 -10.34 1.78 57.25
C ARG A 605 -11.73 1.81 56.63
N GLU A 606 -12.70 2.44 57.30
CA GLU A 606 -14.10 2.53 56.84
C GLU A 606 -14.21 3.28 55.52
N GLU A 607 -13.32 4.26 55.27
CA GLU A 607 -13.28 5.04 54.02
C GLU A 607 -12.95 4.21 52.78
N PHE A 608 -12.45 2.99 52.94
CA PHE A 608 -12.05 2.11 51.83
C PHE A 608 -13.18 1.18 51.38
N HIS A 609 -14.20 0.99 52.21
CA HIS A 609 -15.33 0.10 51.96
C HIS A 609 -16.57 0.91 51.59
N LEU A 610 -17.33 0.45 50.60
CA LEU A 610 -18.61 1.04 50.25
C LEU A 610 -19.72 0.63 51.23
N ASN A 611 -19.64 -0.58 51.79
CA ASN A 611 -20.67 -1.09 52.69
C ASN A 611 -20.40 -0.69 54.16
N PRO A 612 -21.36 -0.06 54.86
CA PRO A 612 -21.18 0.32 56.26
C PRO A 612 -21.05 -0.88 57.22
N ARG A 613 -21.38 -2.10 56.78
CA ARG A 613 -21.24 -3.34 57.56
C ARG A 613 -19.95 -4.11 57.27
N TRP A 614 -18.94 -3.47 56.68
CA TRP A 614 -17.69 -4.09 56.24
C TRP A 614 -16.94 -4.87 57.34
N ALA A 615 -17.06 -4.47 58.60
CA ALA A 615 -16.38 -5.12 59.72
C ALA A 615 -16.76 -6.60 59.90
N ALA A 616 -17.94 -7.00 59.40
CA ALA A 616 -18.41 -8.39 59.44
C ALA A 616 -17.97 -9.23 58.24
N PHE A 617 -17.30 -8.63 57.24
CA PHE A 617 -16.93 -9.34 56.02
C PHE A 617 -15.76 -10.31 56.29
N PRO A 618 -15.83 -11.56 55.77
CA PRO A 618 -14.77 -12.53 55.93
C PRO A 618 -13.49 -12.04 55.25
N GLU A 619 -12.33 -12.37 55.82
CA GLU A 619 -11.05 -12.11 55.17
C GLU A 619 -10.85 -13.04 53.98
N ILE A 620 -10.33 -12.49 52.88
CA ILE A 620 -10.05 -13.25 51.63
C ILE A 620 -8.66 -13.89 51.63
N THR A 621 -7.86 -13.66 52.67
CA THR A 621 -6.59 -14.34 52.92
C THR A 621 -6.74 -15.23 54.15
N PRO A 622 -6.15 -16.45 54.16
CA PRO A 622 -6.24 -17.32 55.32
C PRO A 622 -5.59 -16.67 56.55
N SER A 623 -6.21 -16.88 57.72
CA SER A 623 -5.69 -16.37 58.99
C SER A 623 -4.31 -16.95 59.27
N THR A 624 -3.39 -16.13 59.77
CA THR A 624 -2.00 -16.50 60.11
C THR A 624 -1.93 -17.67 61.10
N SER A 625 -3.02 -17.97 61.82
CA SER A 625 -3.19 -19.13 62.70
C SER A 625 -3.25 -20.48 61.97
N ASP A 626 -3.59 -20.52 60.68
CA ASP A 626 -3.61 -21.75 59.87
C ASP A 626 -2.25 -22.10 59.25
N ARG A 627 -1.22 -21.25 59.42
CA ARG A 627 0.16 -21.54 59.00
C ARG A 627 0.99 -22.28 60.07
N ALA A 628 0.39 -22.62 61.20
CA ALA A 628 1.08 -23.31 62.29
C ALA A 628 1.09 -24.84 62.06
N PHE A 629 1.97 -25.33 61.19
CA PHE A 629 2.58 -26.69 61.10
C PHE A 629 3.31 -26.68 59.73
N ASP A 630 4.63 -26.56 59.59
CA ASP A 630 5.75 -27.19 60.31
C ASP A 630 6.91 -26.20 60.61
N PRO A 631 7.56 -26.30 61.77
CA PRO A 631 8.86 -25.69 61.98
C PRO A 631 9.96 -26.63 61.43
N LEU A 632 10.62 -26.26 60.33
CA LEU A 632 11.99 -26.72 60.09
C LEU A 632 12.95 -25.83 60.88
N PRO A 633 13.97 -26.39 61.55
CA PRO A 633 14.73 -25.70 62.57
C PRO A 633 15.66 -24.65 61.96
N ALA A 634 15.69 -23.49 62.60
CA ALA A 634 16.70 -22.47 62.37
C ALA A 634 18.10 -23.01 62.68
N SER A 635 19.06 -22.77 61.78
CA SER A 635 20.47 -22.71 62.13
C SER A 635 21.14 -21.50 61.50
N HIS A 636 21.45 -20.53 62.37
CA HIS A 636 22.67 -19.71 62.43
C HIS A 636 23.02 -18.69 61.32
N VAL A 637 22.55 -17.45 61.53
CA VAL A 637 23.30 -16.23 61.91
C VAL A 637 24.79 -16.10 61.51
N GLU A 638 25.05 -14.95 60.85
CA GLU A 638 26.27 -14.10 60.76
C GLU A 638 27.49 -14.50 59.91
N SER A 639 27.76 -13.69 58.88
CA SER A 639 28.94 -12.81 58.88
C SER A 639 28.91 -11.76 57.76
N LEU A 640 28.55 -10.54 58.13
CA LEU A 640 29.03 -9.33 57.44
C LEU A 640 30.41 -8.99 58.01
N ARG A 641 31.48 -9.09 57.22
CA ARG A 641 32.64 -8.18 57.34
C ARG A 641 33.59 -8.24 56.15
N ARG A 642 33.71 -7.08 55.49
CA ARG A 642 34.91 -6.47 54.86
C ARG A 642 35.71 -7.32 53.86
N ARG A 643 35.86 -6.77 52.65
CA ARG A 643 37.17 -6.27 52.17
C ARG A 643 37.03 -5.31 51.00
N SER A 644 37.57 -4.11 51.22
CA SER A 644 38.08 -3.18 50.24
C SER A 644 39.29 -3.76 49.49
N LEU A 645 39.43 -3.32 48.23
CA LEU A 645 40.67 -3.14 47.44
C LEU A 645 41.57 -4.36 47.21
N THR A 646 41.57 -4.84 45.96
CA THR A 646 42.70 -4.75 45.01
C THR A 646 42.17 -4.79 43.59
#